data_AF-A0A955I772-F1
#
_entry.id   AF-A0A955I772-F1
#
_cell.length_a   1.000
_cell.length_b   1.000
_cell.length_c   1.000
_cell.angle_alpha   90.00
_cell.angle_beta   90.00
_cell.angle_gamma   90.00
#
_symmetry.space_group_name_H-M   'P 1'
#
loop_
_entity.id
_entity.type
_entity.pdbx_description
1 polymer ?
#
loop_
_entity_poly.entity_id
_entity_poly.type
_entity_poly.pdbx_seq_one_letter_code
_entity_poly.pdbx_strand_id
1 'polypeptide(L)'
;MSRRRYQIITVPILAAVFALLPMLVGANLVSAARFYFDPPTSALSSQCTTFTVSVMMDTQGQSVNAADIEIYYSPGQVSLVDYNTIVAGTQIGTGNAFESYRANQVSGSSIKLVGSSFTQNLNGIAKFAEIQFSRIGSVSSTGFQVRFDGIGASLDSNIVSATSGTDILSSVTNATYSFNNVVCPEVVSTDKTSPVITMESPVNKSVGVALDSAVEFRLRDSASGVNIGTLQIEIAGQTYTNASPEVVVSGTAADYTVIVTPASPFPFGQLVNVEVSVDDSAGNNGLTVFSFNEPDNQKTDITPPSVTLLSPLDGAQGVSLDSSVQLRIRDLESGVNINSLEIILGGVTYAYDDPSVTINGSLNDYTVEVNPVQDFPVDTPISIEVSVADVTGNAGITDFKFNEPIPQVVVVPPQSAVEEAVKDAVDSIFSPPEDPFKDTFLQDTPIEQFVEETGTVGASNVLVTTLLLFNMLSFVNILTTPALLVGVLRLIFKRKRDKTWGIIFDGQTNRPVAFAVTRLYIAETTTLIEQRVSDTNGRYGFVVASGNYRLEVTHSDYSTVKKEIIIDQDSPGYNLDIRLIPKTMVGTGQKLKFFESLGVQFRKFVRTLSPYLFLAGFLLSLISVSLTPSTFNLALLVLYSVLLISLLLGKLTNRGKSASVADSETGLRIPGAIVKIYNVKNFELMDSQITNALGRFDFWGDPGEYGVLVTARGYRFPSRLQKDLKPIENKYSGMLRVPFKRNQKITLLVDPQVNLSDTQLLSDNIQAKKVAKVEGQGATGQLQTPFG
;
A
#
# COMPACT_ATOMS: atom_id res chain seq x y z
N MET A 1 -29.33 2.35 -47.32
CA MET A 1 -27.87 2.53 -47.14
C MET A 1 -27.62 2.78 -45.66
N SER A 2 -26.78 2.10 -44.88
CA SER A 2 -25.82 1.02 -45.08
C SER A 2 -25.63 0.38 -43.69
N ARG A 3 -26.26 -0.78 -43.46
CA ARG A 3 -25.94 -1.70 -42.36
C ARG A 3 -24.61 -2.36 -42.70
N ARG A 4 -23.45 -1.86 -42.22
CA ARG A 4 -22.13 -2.55 -42.33
C ARG A 4 -21.01 -1.79 -41.61
N ARG A 5 -21.03 -1.64 -40.28
CA ARG A 5 -19.85 -1.18 -39.49
C ARG A 5 -19.81 -1.70 -38.05
N TYR A 6 -20.06 -2.98 -37.82
CA TYR A 6 -19.88 -3.62 -36.49
C TYR A 6 -19.22 -5.01 -36.56
N GLN A 7 -18.47 -5.30 -37.63
CA GLN A 7 -17.83 -6.62 -37.83
C GLN A 7 -16.29 -6.62 -37.92
N ILE A 8 -15.60 -5.49 -37.68
CA ILE A 8 -14.14 -5.43 -37.95
C ILE A 8 -13.26 -5.44 -36.69
N ILE A 9 -13.81 -5.35 -35.47
CA ILE A 9 -12.99 -5.33 -34.25
C ILE A 9 -12.91 -6.71 -33.55
N THR A 10 -13.77 -7.66 -33.90
CA THR A 10 -13.78 -8.99 -33.25
C THR A 10 -12.77 -9.98 -33.84
N VAL A 11 -12.33 -9.81 -35.08
CA VAL A 11 -11.37 -10.73 -35.74
C VAL A 11 -9.91 -10.51 -35.31
N PRO A 12 -9.38 -9.29 -35.14
CA PRO A 12 -7.98 -9.12 -34.71
C PRO A 12 -7.79 -9.43 -33.22
N ILE A 13 -8.84 -9.40 -32.39
CA ILE A 13 -8.75 -9.77 -30.96
C ILE A 13 -8.90 -11.27 -30.77
N LEU A 14 -9.75 -11.95 -31.55
CA LEU A 14 -9.78 -13.42 -31.56
C LEU A 14 -8.48 -14.00 -32.14
N ALA A 15 -7.89 -13.34 -33.13
CA ALA A 15 -6.56 -13.65 -33.64
C ALA A 15 -5.45 -13.29 -32.64
N ALA A 16 -5.59 -12.24 -31.82
CA ALA A 16 -4.65 -11.98 -30.72
C ALA A 16 -4.76 -13.04 -29.61
N VAL A 17 -5.97 -13.52 -29.29
CA VAL A 17 -6.19 -14.61 -28.33
C VAL A 17 -5.74 -15.97 -28.89
N PHE A 18 -5.86 -16.21 -30.21
CA PHE A 18 -5.32 -17.42 -30.86
C PHE A 18 -3.82 -17.33 -31.20
N ALA A 19 -3.26 -16.14 -31.41
CA ALA A 19 -1.82 -15.90 -31.55
C ALA A 19 -1.12 -15.90 -30.18
N LEU A 20 -1.88 -15.66 -29.10
CA LEU A 20 -1.44 -15.90 -27.73
C LEU A 20 -1.51 -17.38 -27.33
N LEU A 21 -2.16 -18.26 -28.10
CA LEU A 21 -2.22 -19.70 -27.77
C LEU A 21 -0.87 -20.43 -28.00
N PRO A 22 -0.07 -20.15 -29.04
CA PRO A 22 1.31 -20.64 -29.08
C PRO A 22 2.25 -19.86 -28.13
N MET A 23 1.86 -18.69 -27.61
CA MET A 23 2.56 -18.06 -26.47
C MET A 23 2.17 -18.67 -25.11
N LEU A 24 1.01 -19.33 -25.00
CA LEU A 24 0.63 -20.13 -23.83
C LEU A 24 1.10 -21.60 -23.88
N VAL A 25 1.66 -22.03 -25.01
CA VAL A 25 2.41 -23.30 -25.15
C VAL A 25 3.91 -23.02 -25.31
N GLY A 26 4.32 -21.75 -25.25
CA GLY A 26 5.70 -21.28 -25.37
C GLY A 26 6.19 -20.60 -24.11
N ALA A 27 6.23 -21.35 -23.01
CA ALA A 27 7.15 -21.25 -21.87
C ALA A 27 6.44 -21.86 -20.66
N ASN A 28 6.80 -23.10 -20.32
CA ASN A 28 6.71 -23.52 -18.94
C ASN A 28 7.61 -22.56 -18.14
N LEU A 29 7.07 -21.49 -17.57
CA LEU A 29 7.74 -20.82 -16.47
C LEU A 29 7.53 -21.68 -15.24
N VAL A 30 8.26 -22.81 -15.20
CA VAL A 30 8.87 -23.25 -13.96
C VAL A 30 9.59 -22.01 -13.42
N SER A 31 9.43 -21.67 -12.14
CA SER A 31 10.31 -20.68 -11.52
C SER A 31 11.74 -21.15 -11.81
N ALA A 32 12.44 -20.44 -12.69
CA ALA A 32 13.59 -20.98 -13.39
C ALA A 32 14.76 -20.06 -13.15
N ALA A 33 15.72 -20.50 -12.35
CA ALA A 33 17.03 -19.88 -12.26
C ALA A 33 18.04 -20.74 -13.02
N ARG A 34 19.20 -20.17 -13.34
CA ARG A 34 20.30 -20.90 -13.99
C ARG A 34 21.66 -20.44 -13.52
N PHE A 35 22.60 -21.39 -13.54
CA PHE A 35 24.03 -21.10 -13.48
C PHE A 35 24.66 -21.20 -14.86
N TYR A 36 25.59 -20.32 -15.19
CA TYR A 36 26.35 -20.43 -16.43
C TYR A 36 27.74 -19.83 -16.27
N PHE A 37 28.71 -20.38 -16.98
CA PHE A 37 30.03 -19.77 -17.10
C PHE A 37 30.01 -18.66 -18.15
N ASP A 38 30.69 -17.55 -17.86
CA ASP A 38 30.86 -16.43 -18.79
C ASP A 38 32.34 -16.11 -19.03
N PRO A 39 32.86 -16.28 -20.27
CA PRO A 39 32.20 -16.94 -21.41
C PRO A 39 32.12 -18.48 -21.22
N PRO A 40 31.12 -19.16 -21.81
CA PRO A 40 31.03 -20.63 -21.76
C PRO A 40 32.08 -21.32 -22.63
N THR A 41 32.64 -20.62 -23.62
CA THR A 41 33.76 -21.10 -24.42
C THR A 41 34.79 -20.00 -24.62
N SER A 42 36.07 -20.32 -24.45
CA SER A 42 37.16 -19.36 -24.68
C SER A 42 38.38 -20.01 -25.30
N ALA A 43 39.11 -19.24 -26.13
CA ALA A 43 40.41 -19.63 -26.67
C ALA A 43 41.49 -18.77 -26.02
N LEU A 44 42.28 -19.38 -25.15
CA LEU A 44 43.36 -18.74 -24.41
C LEU A 44 44.72 -18.99 -25.10
N SER A 45 45.67 -18.09 -24.87
CA SER A 45 47.03 -18.29 -25.37
C SER A 45 47.69 -19.48 -24.68
N SER A 46 48.43 -20.29 -25.43
CA SER A 46 49.27 -21.36 -24.89
C SER A 46 50.39 -20.83 -23.99
N GLN A 47 50.68 -19.52 -24.02
CA GLN A 47 51.65 -18.84 -23.15
C GLN A 47 51.03 -18.18 -21.91
N CYS A 48 49.70 -18.13 -21.79
CA CYS A 48 49.03 -17.71 -20.56
C CYS A 48 49.20 -18.82 -19.50
N THR A 49 49.89 -18.52 -18.41
CA THR A 49 50.04 -19.45 -17.28
C THR A 49 48.81 -19.47 -16.39
N THR A 50 48.11 -18.33 -16.28
CA THR A 50 46.90 -18.15 -15.46
C THR A 50 45.75 -17.54 -16.25
N PHE A 51 44.52 -17.84 -15.84
CA PHE A 51 43.29 -17.29 -16.42
C PHE A 51 42.13 -17.34 -15.43
N THR A 52 41.11 -16.52 -15.67
CA THR A 52 39.92 -16.39 -14.80
C THR A 52 38.68 -16.95 -15.47
N VAL A 53 37.85 -17.63 -14.68
CA VAL A 53 36.55 -18.19 -15.06
C VAL A 53 35.49 -17.58 -14.17
N SER A 54 34.49 -16.91 -14.76
CA SER A 54 33.37 -16.33 -14.02
C SER A 54 32.17 -17.27 -14.05
N VAL A 55 31.52 -17.44 -12.90
CA VAL A 55 30.23 -18.13 -12.76
C VAL A 55 29.15 -17.09 -12.55
N MET A 56 28.21 -17.02 -13.47
CA MET A 56 27.06 -16.13 -13.43
C MET A 56 25.83 -16.88 -12.96
N MET A 57 25.00 -16.18 -12.19
CA MET A 57 23.66 -16.58 -11.82
C MET A 57 22.65 -15.66 -12.50
N ASP A 58 21.61 -16.25 -13.07
CA ASP A 58 20.47 -15.54 -13.62
C ASP A 58 19.19 -16.11 -13.01
N THR A 59 18.51 -15.30 -12.20
CA THR A 59 17.28 -15.71 -11.50
C THR A 59 16.04 -15.68 -12.41
N GLN A 60 16.18 -15.21 -13.67
CA GLN A 60 15.11 -15.06 -14.65
C GLN A 60 13.85 -14.38 -14.07
N GLY A 61 14.05 -13.34 -13.28
CA GLY A 61 12.98 -12.54 -12.68
C GLY A 61 12.46 -13.07 -11.33
N GLN A 62 13.00 -14.18 -10.83
CA GLN A 62 12.64 -14.76 -9.54
C GLN A 62 13.43 -14.11 -8.40
N SER A 63 12.81 -14.02 -7.23
CA SER A 63 13.47 -13.55 -6.00
C SER A 63 14.17 -14.73 -5.33
N VAL A 64 15.50 -14.61 -5.15
CA VAL A 64 16.39 -15.64 -4.63
C VAL A 64 17.17 -15.09 -3.43
N ASN A 65 17.32 -15.88 -2.37
CA ASN A 65 18.06 -15.46 -1.17
C ASN A 65 19.19 -16.41 -0.79
N ALA A 66 19.30 -17.58 -1.41
CA ALA A 66 20.43 -18.48 -1.21
C ALA A 66 20.68 -19.34 -2.45
N ALA A 67 21.90 -19.82 -2.59
CA ALA A 67 22.28 -20.83 -3.57
C ALA A 67 23.54 -21.57 -3.13
N ASP A 68 23.68 -22.79 -3.60
CA ASP A 68 24.90 -23.57 -3.47
C ASP A 68 25.31 -24.13 -4.83
N ILE A 69 26.61 -24.14 -5.10
CA ILE A 69 27.15 -24.65 -6.34
C ILE A 69 28.26 -25.66 -6.05
N GLU A 70 28.25 -26.75 -6.81
CA GLU A 70 29.34 -27.70 -6.90
C GLU A 70 29.86 -27.74 -8.34
N ILE A 71 31.16 -27.46 -8.53
CA ILE A 71 31.80 -27.40 -9.84
C ILE A 71 32.89 -28.45 -9.92
N TYR A 72 32.82 -29.29 -10.96
CA TYR A 72 33.86 -30.24 -11.31
C TYR A 72 34.84 -29.66 -12.33
N TYR A 73 36.13 -29.85 -12.07
CA TYR A 73 37.22 -29.53 -12.98
C TYR A 73 38.22 -30.69 -13.03
N SER A 74 39.24 -30.60 -13.88
CA SER A 74 40.27 -31.64 -14.00
C SER A 74 41.62 -31.19 -13.40
N PRO A 75 41.99 -31.64 -12.18
CA PRO A 75 43.23 -31.24 -11.51
C PRO A 75 44.52 -31.64 -12.24
N GLY A 76 44.45 -32.59 -13.18
CA GLY A 76 45.57 -32.95 -14.06
C GLY A 76 45.75 -32.01 -15.25
N GLN A 77 44.80 -31.11 -15.49
CA GLN A 77 44.81 -30.16 -16.61
C GLN A 77 45.03 -28.72 -16.13
N VAL A 78 44.43 -28.37 -14.99
CA VAL A 78 44.53 -27.04 -14.37
C VAL A 78 44.63 -27.14 -12.86
N SER A 79 45.41 -26.26 -12.24
CA SER A 79 45.43 -26.06 -10.79
C SER A 79 44.71 -24.77 -10.43
N LEU A 80 44.10 -24.71 -9.26
CA LEU A 80 43.53 -23.46 -8.76
C LEU A 80 44.62 -22.52 -8.26
N VAL A 81 44.44 -21.23 -8.49
CA VAL A 81 45.19 -20.18 -7.81
C VAL A 81 44.37 -19.75 -6.61
N ASP A 82 45.00 -19.79 -5.44
CA ASP A 82 44.33 -19.41 -4.20
C ASP A 82 44.05 -17.90 -4.18
N TYR A 83 42.77 -17.55 -4.05
CA TYR A 83 42.30 -16.18 -3.97
C TYR A 83 42.73 -15.49 -2.65
N ASN A 84 42.88 -16.24 -1.56
CA ASN A 84 43.24 -15.69 -0.27
C ASN A 84 44.21 -16.58 0.52
N THR A 85 45.50 -16.36 0.26
CA THR A 85 46.64 -17.06 0.88
C THR A 85 46.75 -16.93 2.41
N ILE A 86 45.96 -16.06 3.05
CA ILE A 86 45.94 -15.89 4.51
C ILE A 86 45.10 -16.98 5.18
N VAL A 87 44.07 -17.50 4.50
CA VAL A 87 43.18 -18.53 5.05
C VAL A 87 43.72 -19.91 4.67
N ALA A 88 43.84 -20.82 5.64
CA ALA A 88 44.34 -22.17 5.36
C ALA A 88 43.40 -22.94 4.41
N GLY A 89 43.92 -23.38 3.26
CA GLY A 89 43.14 -24.07 2.23
C GLY A 89 43.44 -23.53 0.84
N THR A 90 42.58 -23.82 -0.13
CA THR A 90 42.53 -23.11 -1.41
C THR A 90 41.14 -22.52 -1.56
N GLN A 91 41.07 -21.22 -1.82
CA GLN A 91 39.86 -20.44 -1.80
C GLN A 91 39.61 -19.89 -3.19
N ILE A 92 38.34 -19.88 -3.61
CA ILE A 92 37.93 -19.21 -4.83
C ILE A 92 37.40 -17.80 -4.55
N GLY A 93 37.47 -16.92 -5.55
CA GLY A 93 36.87 -15.59 -5.46
C GLY A 93 35.34 -15.67 -5.44
N THR A 94 34.72 -14.84 -4.60
CA THR A 94 33.27 -14.73 -4.48
C THR A 94 32.74 -13.62 -5.39
N GLY A 95 31.51 -13.75 -5.88
CA GLY A 95 30.85 -12.70 -6.65
C GLY A 95 29.98 -11.77 -5.80
N ASN A 96 29.15 -10.95 -6.45
CA ASN A 96 28.25 -9.98 -5.83
C ASN A 96 26.78 -10.45 -5.74
N ALA A 97 26.50 -11.73 -6.00
CA ALA A 97 25.14 -12.28 -5.96
C ALA A 97 24.52 -12.29 -4.55
N PHE A 98 25.33 -12.42 -3.49
CA PHE A 98 24.85 -12.55 -2.10
C PHE A 98 25.73 -11.81 -1.09
N GLU A 99 25.15 -11.45 0.06
CA GLU A 99 25.80 -10.73 1.17
C GLU A 99 26.86 -11.59 1.89
N SER A 100 26.67 -12.91 1.94
CA SER A 100 27.55 -13.83 2.64
C SER A 100 27.87 -15.06 1.82
N TYR A 101 29.13 -15.48 1.86
CA TYR A 101 29.60 -16.73 1.28
C TYR A 101 30.19 -17.66 2.35
N ARG A 102 29.90 -18.94 2.20
CA ARG A 102 30.26 -20.04 3.10
C ARG A 102 30.69 -21.25 2.28
N ALA A 103 31.25 -22.25 2.96
CA ALA A 103 31.66 -23.52 2.37
C ALA A 103 32.54 -23.38 1.10
N ASN A 104 33.33 -22.30 1.02
CA ASN A 104 34.34 -22.08 -0.01
C ASN A 104 35.47 -23.08 0.19
N GLN A 105 35.31 -24.27 -0.38
CA GLN A 105 36.18 -25.41 -0.17
C GLN A 105 36.49 -26.08 -1.49
N VAL A 106 37.74 -26.47 -1.64
CA VAL A 106 38.24 -27.23 -2.80
C VAL A 106 38.63 -28.62 -2.30
N SER A 107 38.06 -29.66 -2.91
CA SER A 107 38.35 -31.05 -2.57
C SER A 107 38.58 -31.87 -3.84
N GLY A 108 39.85 -32.21 -4.10
CA GLY A 108 40.25 -32.99 -5.27
C GLY A 108 39.87 -32.30 -6.58
N SER A 109 38.86 -32.84 -7.27
CA SER A 109 38.32 -32.32 -8.54
C SER A 109 37.04 -31.49 -8.38
N SER A 110 36.60 -31.20 -7.16
CA SER A 110 35.36 -30.49 -6.86
C SER A 110 35.63 -29.18 -6.13
N ILE A 111 34.87 -28.14 -6.50
CA ILE A 111 34.82 -26.83 -5.87
C ILE A 111 33.41 -26.63 -5.33
N LYS A 112 33.27 -26.29 -4.05
CA LYS A 112 31.99 -25.96 -3.44
C LYS A 112 31.96 -24.51 -3.00
N LEU A 113 30.81 -23.88 -3.17
CA LEU A 113 30.55 -22.53 -2.67
C LEU A 113 29.06 -22.35 -2.38
N VAL A 114 28.75 -21.77 -1.22
CA VAL A 114 27.39 -21.46 -0.78
C VAL A 114 27.29 -19.95 -0.60
N GLY A 115 26.27 -19.32 -1.20
CA GLY A 115 25.95 -17.91 -1.05
C GLY A 115 24.57 -17.73 -0.42
N SER A 116 24.42 -16.73 0.46
CA SER A 116 23.13 -16.40 1.10
C SER A 116 23.03 -14.93 1.47
N SER A 117 21.82 -14.37 1.37
CA SER A 117 21.47 -13.01 1.82
C SER A 117 20.32 -13.05 2.81
N PHE A 118 20.35 -12.15 3.79
CA PHE A 118 19.30 -12.05 4.82
C PHE A 118 18.51 -10.74 4.74
N THR A 119 19.07 -9.70 4.13
CA THR A 119 18.44 -8.38 4.06
C THR A 119 17.94 -8.02 2.66
N GLN A 120 18.61 -8.48 1.61
CA GLN A 120 18.21 -8.23 0.23
C GLN A 120 18.22 -9.51 -0.62
N ASN A 121 17.07 -9.82 -1.24
CA ASN A 121 16.98 -10.92 -2.20
C ASN A 121 17.48 -10.48 -3.58
N LEU A 122 18.19 -11.36 -4.27
CA LEU A 122 18.60 -11.17 -5.65
C LEU A 122 17.39 -11.34 -6.59
N ASN A 123 17.24 -10.42 -7.54
CA ASN A 123 16.34 -10.56 -8.69
C ASN A 123 17.04 -10.01 -9.94
N GLY A 124 17.45 -10.90 -10.84
CA GLY A 124 18.18 -10.56 -12.06
C GLY A 124 19.44 -11.39 -12.23
N ILE A 125 20.45 -10.79 -12.86
CA ILE A 125 21.72 -11.44 -13.18
C ILE A 125 22.81 -10.89 -12.26
N ALA A 126 23.59 -11.76 -11.64
CA ALA A 126 24.74 -11.37 -10.83
C ALA A 126 25.88 -12.37 -10.96
N LYS A 127 27.10 -11.95 -10.62
CA LYS A 127 28.25 -12.85 -10.55
C LYS A 127 28.15 -13.64 -9.25
N PHE A 128 28.19 -14.96 -9.32
CA PHE A 128 28.16 -15.83 -8.14
C PHE A 128 29.57 -16.17 -7.65
N ALA A 129 30.49 -16.45 -8.57
CA ALA A 129 31.88 -16.77 -8.25
C ALA A 129 32.87 -16.31 -9.34
N GLU A 130 34.12 -16.08 -8.94
CA GLU A 130 35.23 -15.80 -9.82
C GLU A 130 36.42 -16.69 -9.47
N ILE A 131 36.80 -17.57 -10.38
CA ILE A 131 37.74 -18.66 -10.10
C ILE A 131 38.98 -18.48 -10.98
N GLN A 132 40.15 -18.38 -10.35
CA GLN A 132 41.41 -18.27 -11.06
C GLN A 132 42.10 -19.64 -11.16
N PHE A 133 42.50 -20.00 -12.37
CA PHE A 133 43.18 -21.25 -12.67
C PHE A 133 44.55 -21.00 -13.29
N SER A 134 45.48 -21.92 -13.03
CA SER A 134 46.76 -22.05 -13.72
C SER A 134 46.75 -23.31 -14.58
N ARG A 135 47.27 -23.21 -15.81
CA ARG A 135 47.38 -24.36 -16.72
C ARG A 135 48.53 -25.27 -16.28
N ILE A 136 48.30 -26.59 -16.31
CA ILE A 136 49.32 -27.60 -15.98
C ILE A 136 49.83 -28.25 -17.27
N GLY A 137 51.11 -28.04 -17.61
CA GLY A 137 51.74 -28.69 -18.77
C GLY A 137 51.11 -28.31 -20.12
N SER A 138 51.18 -29.23 -21.09
CA SER A 138 50.82 -28.98 -22.50
C SER A 138 49.40 -29.43 -22.86
N VAL A 139 48.39 -29.11 -22.04
CA VAL A 139 46.98 -29.49 -22.30
C VAL A 139 46.38 -28.66 -23.43
N SER A 140 45.68 -29.26 -24.40
CA SER A 140 45.03 -28.54 -25.50
C SER A 140 43.71 -27.88 -25.09
N SER A 141 43.03 -28.41 -24.08
CA SER A 141 41.75 -27.89 -23.58
C SER A 141 41.47 -28.37 -22.15
N THR A 142 40.62 -27.61 -21.44
CA THR A 142 40.07 -27.97 -20.13
C THR A 142 38.58 -27.67 -20.07
N GLY A 143 37.83 -28.41 -19.26
CA GLY A 143 36.39 -28.23 -19.08
C GLY A 143 36.01 -28.00 -17.62
N PHE A 144 34.90 -27.27 -17.42
CA PHE A 144 34.31 -27.00 -16.12
C PHE A 144 32.82 -27.37 -16.16
N GLN A 145 32.37 -28.18 -15.20
CA GLN A 145 31.01 -28.68 -15.16
C GLN A 145 30.34 -28.32 -13.85
N VAL A 146 29.15 -27.72 -13.91
CA VAL A 146 28.31 -27.56 -12.72
C VAL A 146 27.61 -28.89 -12.47
N ARG A 147 27.66 -29.40 -11.23
CA ARG A 147 26.91 -30.58 -10.83
C ARG A 147 25.42 -30.22 -10.84
N PHE A 148 24.70 -30.83 -11.77
CA PHE A 148 23.26 -30.67 -11.93
C PHE A 148 22.68 -32.01 -12.39
N ASP A 149 22.03 -32.71 -11.46
CA ASP A 149 21.47 -34.06 -11.63
C ASP A 149 20.02 -33.99 -12.17
N GLY A 150 19.44 -32.78 -12.25
CA GLY A 150 18.16 -32.48 -12.87
C GLY A 150 17.29 -31.59 -12.00
N ILE A 151 16.18 -31.08 -12.57
CA ILE A 151 15.28 -30.17 -11.86
C ILE A 151 14.71 -30.86 -10.61
N GLY A 152 14.89 -30.23 -9.43
CA GLY A 152 14.34 -30.68 -8.15
C GLY A 152 15.13 -31.77 -7.45
N ALA A 153 16.33 -32.11 -7.94
CA ALA A 153 17.32 -32.78 -7.11
C ALA A 153 17.81 -31.79 -6.04
N SER A 154 18.09 -32.29 -4.82
CA SER A 154 18.46 -31.42 -3.68
C SER A 154 19.87 -31.70 -3.16
N LEU A 155 20.64 -32.53 -3.86
CA LEU A 155 21.99 -32.96 -3.48
C LEU A 155 23.05 -32.56 -4.52
N ASP A 156 22.62 -31.87 -5.57
CA ASP A 156 23.42 -31.19 -6.59
C ASP A 156 23.41 -29.67 -6.31
N SER A 157 23.81 -28.85 -7.28
CA SER A 157 23.78 -27.39 -7.12
C SER A 157 22.34 -26.89 -7.08
N ASN A 158 22.00 -25.94 -6.21
CA ASN A 158 20.63 -25.44 -6.07
C ASN A 158 20.59 -23.91 -6.07
N ILE A 159 19.43 -23.36 -6.44
CA ILE A 159 19.11 -21.94 -6.26
C ILE A 159 17.79 -21.86 -5.50
N VAL A 160 17.78 -21.23 -4.33
CA VAL A 160 16.62 -21.23 -3.43
C VAL A 160 15.77 -19.99 -3.66
N SER A 161 14.48 -20.22 -3.95
CA SER A 161 13.49 -19.14 -4.00
C SER A 161 13.30 -18.51 -2.63
N ALA A 162 13.46 -17.20 -2.54
CA ALA A 162 13.21 -16.46 -1.30
C ALA A 162 11.73 -16.44 -0.89
N THR A 163 10.82 -16.70 -1.84
CA THR A 163 9.36 -16.70 -1.59
C THR A 163 8.85 -18.06 -1.14
N SER A 164 9.40 -19.15 -1.68
CA SER A 164 8.87 -20.51 -1.47
C SER A 164 9.82 -21.44 -0.72
N GLY A 165 11.10 -21.08 -0.61
CA GLY A 165 12.13 -21.92 0.01
C GLY A 165 12.49 -23.16 -0.80
N THR A 166 11.98 -23.29 -2.03
CA THR A 166 12.26 -24.45 -2.90
C THR A 166 13.45 -24.19 -3.81
N ASP A 167 14.11 -25.26 -4.24
CA ASP A 167 15.06 -25.21 -5.35
C ASP A 167 14.33 -24.83 -6.65
N ILE A 168 14.88 -23.85 -7.35
CA ILE A 168 14.40 -23.32 -8.63
C ILE A 168 15.49 -23.39 -9.71
N LEU A 169 16.60 -24.08 -9.47
CA LEU A 169 17.62 -24.29 -10.50
C LEU A 169 17.04 -25.18 -11.61
N SER A 170 16.96 -24.62 -12.82
CA SER A 170 16.29 -25.26 -13.95
C SER A 170 17.24 -25.66 -15.07
N SER A 171 18.42 -25.04 -15.13
CA SER A 171 19.43 -25.32 -16.14
C SER A 171 20.81 -24.84 -15.70
N VAL A 172 21.84 -25.47 -16.25
CA VAL A 172 23.23 -25.06 -16.10
C VAL A 172 23.93 -25.01 -17.45
N THR A 173 24.91 -24.13 -17.60
CA THR A 173 25.78 -24.10 -18.79
C THR A 173 27.22 -24.34 -18.38
N ASN A 174 27.78 -25.46 -18.85
CA ASN A 174 29.17 -25.86 -18.62
C ASN A 174 30.13 -25.05 -19.51
N ALA A 175 31.42 -25.03 -19.14
CA ALA A 175 32.45 -24.32 -19.88
C ALA A 175 33.50 -25.24 -20.51
N THR A 176 34.05 -24.83 -21.65
CA THR A 176 35.22 -25.46 -22.28
C THR A 176 36.19 -24.42 -22.81
N TYR A 177 37.43 -24.48 -22.36
CA TYR A 177 38.49 -23.52 -22.70
C TYR A 177 39.59 -24.25 -23.48
N SER A 178 39.98 -23.71 -24.64
CA SER A 178 41.06 -24.25 -25.49
C SER A 178 42.33 -23.39 -25.40
N PHE A 179 43.51 -24.01 -25.51
CA PHE A 179 44.81 -23.32 -25.44
C PHE A 179 45.52 -23.34 -26.80
N ASN A 180 45.59 -22.19 -27.48
CA ASN A 180 46.11 -22.04 -28.86
C ASN A 180 47.26 -21.01 -28.95
N ASN A 181 48.08 -21.06 -30.01
CA ASN A 181 49.19 -20.11 -30.23
C ASN A 181 48.70 -18.75 -30.78
N VAL A 182 48.10 -17.92 -29.93
CA VAL A 182 47.76 -16.52 -30.24
C VAL A 182 48.35 -15.59 -29.18
N VAL A 183 48.87 -14.44 -29.59
CA VAL A 183 49.49 -13.42 -28.74
C VAL A 183 48.47 -12.85 -27.74
N CYS A 184 48.88 -12.67 -26.49
CA CYS A 184 48.03 -12.14 -25.42
C CYS A 184 47.53 -10.72 -25.75
N PRO A 185 46.22 -10.44 -25.67
CA PRO A 185 45.77 -9.07 -25.48
C PRO A 185 46.19 -8.62 -24.08
N GLU A 186 46.76 -7.42 -23.94
CA GLU A 186 46.89 -6.80 -22.62
C GLU A 186 45.50 -6.70 -22.00
N VAL A 187 45.31 -7.38 -20.87
CA VAL A 187 44.15 -7.19 -20.02
C VAL A 187 44.41 -5.89 -19.27
N VAL A 188 43.87 -4.78 -19.78
CA VAL A 188 43.58 -3.65 -18.91
C VAL A 188 42.51 -4.15 -17.95
N SER A 189 42.91 -4.54 -16.74
CA SER A 189 41.97 -4.88 -15.68
C SER A 189 41.32 -3.58 -15.23
N THR A 190 40.25 -3.18 -15.91
CA THR A 190 39.35 -2.15 -15.39
C THR A 190 38.76 -2.71 -14.12
N ASP A 191 38.91 -1.98 -13.02
CA ASP A 191 38.25 -2.27 -11.76
C ASP A 191 36.74 -2.46 -12.01
N LYS A 192 36.16 -3.45 -11.34
CA LYS A 192 34.73 -3.80 -11.41
C LYS A 192 34.06 -3.82 -10.03
N THR A 193 34.80 -3.47 -8.98
CA THR A 193 34.27 -3.42 -7.62
C THR A 193 33.76 -2.03 -7.34
N SER A 194 32.53 -1.90 -6.85
CA SER A 194 32.02 -0.62 -6.39
C SER A 194 32.69 -0.18 -5.09
N PRO A 195 32.76 1.14 -4.82
CA PRO A 195 33.19 1.66 -3.53
C PRO A 195 32.40 1.08 -2.35
N VAL A 196 33.09 0.81 -1.24
CA VAL A 196 32.48 0.43 0.03
C VAL A 196 32.11 1.68 0.81
N ILE A 197 30.84 1.77 1.23
CA ILE A 197 30.29 2.90 1.98
C ILE A 197 29.92 2.42 3.39
N THR A 198 30.47 3.04 4.43
CA THR A 198 30.08 2.82 5.83
C THR A 198 29.66 4.12 6.48
N MET A 199 28.71 4.04 7.42
CA MET A 199 28.26 5.16 8.24
C MET A 199 28.90 5.02 9.63
N GLU A 200 29.71 6.00 10.02
CA GLU A 200 30.46 5.99 11.28
C GLU A 200 29.67 6.65 12.40
N SER A 201 28.99 7.77 12.12
CA SER A 201 28.18 8.50 13.08
C SER A 201 27.02 9.23 12.39
N PRO A 202 25.79 9.22 12.94
CA PRO A 202 25.31 8.27 13.93
C PRO A 202 25.45 6.83 13.42
N VAL A 203 25.63 5.86 14.33
CA VAL A 203 25.65 4.45 13.93
C VAL A 203 24.33 4.10 13.26
N ASN A 204 24.39 3.35 12.15
CA ASN A 204 23.19 2.92 11.43
C ASN A 204 22.20 2.24 12.40
N LYS A 205 20.93 2.65 12.33
CA LYS A 205 19.78 2.26 13.18
C LYS A 205 19.86 2.71 14.64
N SER A 206 20.72 3.67 14.97
CA SER A 206 20.73 4.28 16.31
C SER A 206 19.42 5.03 16.59
N VAL A 207 19.05 5.08 17.86
CA VAL A 207 17.89 5.81 18.37
C VAL A 207 18.36 6.96 19.26
N GLY A 208 17.57 8.03 19.31
CA GLY A 208 17.82 9.16 20.20
C GLY A 208 19.02 10.03 19.82
N VAL A 209 19.35 10.05 18.53
CA VAL A 209 20.35 10.95 17.95
C VAL A 209 19.87 12.40 18.12
N ALA A 210 20.74 13.28 18.62
CA ALA A 210 20.43 14.71 18.79
C ALA A 210 20.06 15.35 17.45
N LEU A 211 19.10 16.27 17.46
CA LEU A 211 18.50 16.80 16.24
C LEU A 211 19.48 17.61 15.38
N ASP A 212 20.56 18.11 15.96
CA ASP A 212 21.64 18.86 15.29
C ASP A 212 22.89 18.01 15.01
N SER A 213 22.80 16.68 15.14
CA SER A 213 23.95 15.79 14.94
C SER A 213 24.49 15.86 13.50
N ALA A 214 25.81 15.93 13.38
CA ALA A 214 26.48 15.72 12.10
C ALA A 214 26.44 14.24 11.69
N VAL A 215 26.49 13.99 10.37
CA VAL A 215 26.52 12.65 9.79
C VAL A 215 27.87 12.40 9.13
N GLU A 216 28.57 11.35 9.58
CA GLU A 216 29.90 10.95 9.16
C GLU A 216 29.86 9.60 8.42
N PHE A 217 30.52 9.57 7.26
CA PHE A 217 30.67 8.40 6.41
C PHE A 217 32.14 8.12 6.10
N ARG A 218 32.40 6.87 5.75
CA ARG A 218 33.67 6.42 5.20
C ARG A 218 33.47 5.75 3.85
N LEU A 219 34.22 6.18 2.84
CA LEU A 219 34.15 5.71 1.46
C LEU A 219 35.49 5.08 1.08
N ARG A 220 35.51 3.80 0.71
CA ARG A 220 36.76 3.05 0.47
C ARG A 220 36.74 2.30 -0.85
N ASP A 221 37.82 2.45 -1.60
CA ASP A 221 38.09 1.68 -2.80
C ASP A 221 39.60 1.57 -3.03
N SER A 222 40.17 0.38 -2.85
CA SER A 222 41.62 0.18 -2.99
C SER A 222 42.06 -0.15 -4.41
N ALA A 223 41.14 -0.36 -5.35
CA ALA A 223 41.44 -0.85 -6.69
C ALA A 223 41.58 0.32 -7.68
N SER A 224 40.50 1.05 -7.95
CA SER A 224 40.53 2.26 -8.79
C SER A 224 40.39 3.56 -8.01
N GLY A 225 39.99 3.49 -6.74
CA GLY A 225 39.80 4.66 -5.89
C GLY A 225 38.48 5.38 -6.17
N VAL A 226 37.91 5.94 -5.10
CA VAL A 226 36.64 6.67 -5.09
C VAL A 226 36.76 7.96 -5.89
N ASN A 227 35.87 8.14 -6.87
CA ASN A 227 35.73 9.39 -7.60
C ASN A 227 34.80 10.34 -6.84
N ILE A 228 35.39 11.11 -5.91
CA ILE A 228 34.65 11.99 -5.00
C ILE A 228 33.77 13.04 -5.69
N GLY A 229 34.07 13.40 -6.94
CA GLY A 229 33.26 14.34 -7.73
C GLY A 229 31.86 13.81 -8.10
N THR A 230 31.62 12.52 -7.93
CA THR A 230 30.33 11.86 -8.19
C THR A 230 29.48 11.68 -6.94
N LEU A 231 29.99 12.07 -5.76
CA LEU A 231 29.32 11.89 -4.48
C LEU A 231 27.97 12.61 -4.44
N GLN A 232 26.92 11.85 -4.18
CA GLN A 232 25.58 12.34 -3.86
C GLN A 232 25.13 11.73 -2.54
N ILE A 233 24.70 12.58 -1.62
CA ILE A 233 24.18 12.19 -0.30
C ILE A 233 22.78 12.78 -0.17
N GLU A 234 21.76 11.98 0.12
CA GLU A 234 20.43 12.45 0.46
C GLU A 234 20.14 12.16 1.93
N ILE A 235 19.96 13.21 2.74
CA ILE A 235 19.61 13.10 4.16
C ILE A 235 18.28 13.82 4.37
N ALA A 236 17.28 13.11 4.91
CA ALA A 236 15.94 13.67 5.18
C ALA A 236 15.29 14.39 3.97
N GLY A 237 15.56 13.92 2.74
CA GLY A 237 15.05 14.49 1.50
C GLY A 237 15.84 15.69 0.96
N GLN A 238 16.92 16.10 1.62
CA GLN A 238 17.85 17.12 1.14
C GLN A 238 19.09 16.46 0.53
N THR A 239 19.44 16.87 -0.69
CA THR A 239 20.63 16.39 -1.39
C THR A 239 21.86 17.26 -1.09
N TYR A 240 23.00 16.62 -0.86
CA TYR A 240 24.32 17.17 -0.63
C TYR A 240 25.32 16.55 -1.61
N THR A 241 26.34 17.32 -1.98
CA THR A 241 27.46 16.84 -2.81
C THR A 241 28.79 17.22 -2.17
N ASN A 242 29.90 16.79 -2.74
CA ASN A 242 31.24 17.19 -2.27
C ASN A 242 31.52 18.70 -2.36
N ALA A 243 30.67 19.48 -3.05
CA ALA A 243 30.77 20.93 -3.18
C ALA A 243 29.80 21.71 -2.28
N SER A 244 28.90 21.01 -1.56
CA SER A 244 27.98 21.64 -0.62
C SER A 244 28.75 22.28 0.56
N PRO A 245 28.39 23.51 0.99
CA PRO A 245 29.08 24.17 2.10
C PRO A 245 28.94 23.44 3.45
N GLU A 246 27.91 22.60 3.59
CA GLU A 246 27.65 21.76 4.75
C GLU A 246 28.51 20.48 4.81
N VAL A 247 29.28 20.20 3.75
CA VAL A 247 30.01 18.94 3.58
C VAL A 247 31.51 19.19 3.69
N VAL A 248 32.16 18.45 4.58
CA VAL A 248 33.61 18.43 4.74
C VAL A 248 34.13 17.06 4.31
N VAL A 249 34.96 17.02 3.28
CA VAL A 249 35.62 15.80 2.81
C VAL A 249 37.11 15.85 3.15
N SER A 250 37.64 14.76 3.70
CA SER A 250 39.06 14.58 3.98
C SER A 250 39.51 13.16 3.62
N GLY A 251 40.80 12.94 3.39
CA GLY A 251 41.36 11.63 3.05
C GLY A 251 41.92 11.56 1.63
N THR A 252 41.94 10.36 1.05
CA THR A 252 42.55 10.07 -0.27
C THR A 252 41.57 9.30 -1.15
N ALA A 253 41.86 9.18 -2.45
CA ALA A 253 41.04 8.38 -3.36
C ALA A 253 40.81 6.94 -2.87
N ALA A 254 41.70 6.35 -2.06
CA ALA A 254 41.50 5.00 -1.53
C ALA A 254 40.57 4.92 -0.29
N ASP A 255 40.45 6.02 0.47
CA ASP A 255 39.75 6.08 1.75
C ASP A 255 39.43 7.55 2.08
N TYR A 256 38.17 7.95 1.89
CA TYR A 256 37.65 9.26 2.25
C TYR A 256 36.80 9.18 3.52
N THR A 257 36.91 10.21 4.35
CA THR A 257 35.96 10.54 5.43
C THR A 257 35.14 11.75 5.01
N VAL A 258 33.82 11.62 5.07
CA VAL A 258 32.87 12.68 4.70
C VAL A 258 32.01 13.01 5.91
N ILE A 259 32.00 14.28 6.32
CA ILE A 259 31.17 14.79 7.41
C ILE A 259 30.17 15.79 6.82
N VAL A 260 28.89 15.57 7.09
CA VAL A 260 27.79 16.47 6.71
C VAL A 260 27.20 17.09 7.96
N THR A 261 27.15 18.42 8.03
CA THR A 261 26.52 19.17 9.12
C THR A 261 25.26 19.86 8.59
N PRO A 262 24.06 19.26 8.72
CA PRO A 262 22.84 19.82 8.18
C PRO A 262 22.57 21.25 8.69
N ALA A 263 22.17 22.16 7.79
CA ALA A 263 21.87 23.55 8.14
C ALA A 263 20.58 23.71 8.98
N SER A 264 19.74 22.68 9.04
CA SER A 264 18.51 22.65 9.84
C SER A 264 18.47 21.38 10.67
N PRO A 265 18.01 21.44 11.94
CA PRO A 265 17.87 20.26 12.77
C PRO A 265 16.93 19.22 12.15
N PHE A 266 17.19 17.95 12.40
CA PHE A 266 16.31 16.85 12.04
C PHE A 266 14.95 16.97 12.75
N PRO A 267 13.85 16.51 12.13
CA PRO A 267 12.56 16.46 12.79
C PRO A 267 12.57 15.48 13.98
N PHE A 268 12.07 15.91 15.14
CA PHE A 268 11.95 15.05 16.32
C PHE A 268 11.05 13.84 16.06
N GLY A 269 11.46 12.66 16.55
CA GLY A 269 10.67 11.43 16.51
C GLY A 269 10.40 10.87 15.11
N GLN A 270 11.07 11.37 14.06
CA GLN A 270 10.94 10.85 12.70
C GLN A 270 12.15 10.03 12.27
N LEU A 271 11.88 8.99 11.48
CA LEU A 271 12.90 8.22 10.77
C LEU A 271 13.68 9.15 9.83
N VAL A 272 14.99 9.25 10.04
CA VAL A 272 15.89 9.93 9.11
C VAL A 272 16.51 8.89 8.19
N ASN A 273 16.14 8.94 6.91
CA ASN A 273 16.77 8.15 5.87
C ASN A 273 17.99 8.88 5.32
N VAL A 274 19.04 8.11 5.05
CA VAL A 274 20.31 8.59 4.52
C VAL A 274 20.71 7.70 3.36
N GLU A 275 20.68 8.23 2.14
CA GLU A 275 21.11 7.54 0.93
C GLU A 275 22.45 8.13 0.48
N VAL A 276 23.44 7.28 0.21
CA VAL A 276 24.76 7.70 -0.26
C VAL A 276 25.09 6.94 -1.54
N SER A 277 25.40 7.69 -2.60
CA SER A 277 25.80 7.19 -3.90
C SER A 277 27.13 7.81 -4.33
N VAL A 278 28.08 6.99 -4.77
CA VAL A 278 29.38 7.46 -5.28
C VAL A 278 29.97 6.44 -6.25
N ASP A 279 30.58 6.91 -7.34
CA ASP A 279 31.31 6.07 -8.28
C ASP A 279 32.79 5.97 -7.91
N ASP A 280 33.44 4.88 -8.28
CA ASP A 280 34.89 4.81 -8.35
C ASP A 280 35.43 5.48 -9.64
N SER A 281 36.75 5.43 -9.83
CA SER A 281 37.40 5.99 -11.03
C SER A 281 37.29 5.09 -12.27
N ALA A 282 36.80 3.86 -12.12
CA ALA A 282 36.51 2.93 -13.21
C ALA A 282 35.04 2.96 -13.67
N GLY A 283 34.16 3.69 -12.96
CA GLY A 283 32.74 3.86 -13.25
C GLY A 283 31.81 2.88 -12.55
N ASN A 284 32.27 2.17 -11.51
CA ASN A 284 31.41 1.31 -10.70
C ASN A 284 30.73 2.15 -9.60
N ASN A 285 29.39 2.14 -9.60
CA ASN A 285 28.60 2.89 -8.62
C ASN A 285 28.42 2.08 -7.32
N GLY A 286 28.75 2.68 -6.19
CA GLY A 286 28.36 2.23 -4.85
C GLY A 286 27.13 3.01 -4.40
N LEU A 287 26.09 2.31 -3.97
CA LEU A 287 24.86 2.88 -3.41
C LEU A 287 24.54 2.18 -2.10
N THR A 288 24.34 2.94 -1.02
CA THR A 288 23.95 2.38 0.28
C THR A 288 22.95 3.29 0.98
N VAL A 289 21.93 2.67 1.59
CA VAL A 289 20.91 3.38 2.37
C VAL A 289 21.07 3.02 3.84
N PHE A 290 21.18 4.04 4.68
CA PHE A 290 21.20 3.98 6.13
C PHE A 290 19.97 4.68 6.70
N SER A 291 19.71 4.45 7.97
CA SER A 291 18.65 5.14 8.69
C SER A 291 18.99 5.29 10.16
N PHE A 292 18.53 6.34 10.81
CA PHE A 292 18.57 6.49 12.26
C PHE A 292 17.30 7.18 12.76
N ASN A 293 17.09 7.18 14.08
CA ASN A 293 15.87 7.68 14.72
C ASN A 293 14.59 6.98 14.21
N GLU A 294 14.60 5.65 14.13
CA GLU A 294 13.36 4.88 13.89
C GLU A 294 12.27 5.34 14.89
N PRO A 295 11.00 5.55 14.44
CA PRO A 295 9.93 6.02 15.29
C PRO A 295 9.64 4.97 16.36
N ASP A 296 10.29 5.14 17.51
CA ASP A 296 9.92 4.48 18.74
C ASP A 296 8.74 5.26 19.32
N ASN A 297 7.57 4.63 19.31
CA ASN A 297 6.35 5.14 19.96
C ASN A 297 6.49 5.30 21.49
N GLN A 298 7.69 5.15 22.06
CA GLN A 298 8.01 5.31 23.47
C GLN A 298 9.02 6.40 23.81
N LYS A 299 9.61 7.13 22.84
CA LYS A 299 10.43 8.32 23.16
C LYS A 299 9.52 9.55 23.25
N THR A 300 8.96 9.79 24.43
CA THR A 300 8.33 11.06 24.78
C THR A 300 9.40 12.07 25.15
N ASP A 301 9.33 13.27 24.59
CA ASP A 301 10.06 14.42 25.14
C ASP A 301 9.71 14.55 26.64
N ILE A 302 10.73 14.76 27.46
CA ILE A 302 10.61 14.95 28.93
C ILE A 302 11.27 16.27 29.37
N THR A 303 11.81 17.03 28.43
CA THR A 303 12.54 18.26 28.70
C THR A 303 11.59 19.45 28.51
N PRO A 304 11.32 20.25 29.55
CA PRO A 304 10.48 21.42 29.41
C PRO A 304 11.17 22.53 28.58
N PRO A 305 10.40 23.48 28.01
CA PRO A 305 10.96 24.59 27.23
C PRO A 305 11.93 25.46 28.05
N SER A 306 12.98 25.96 27.40
CA SER A 306 13.92 26.92 27.99
C SER A 306 13.43 28.37 27.80
N VAL A 307 13.47 29.17 28.86
CA VAL A 307 13.08 30.60 28.84
C VAL A 307 14.31 31.47 29.12
N THR A 308 14.50 32.55 28.36
CA THR A 308 15.57 33.52 28.55
C THR A 308 15.02 34.94 28.51
N LEU A 309 15.36 35.77 29.50
CA LEU A 309 14.99 37.18 29.53
C LEU A 309 15.97 38.03 28.70
N LEU A 310 15.44 38.71 27.68
CA LEU A 310 16.22 39.54 26.75
C LEU A 310 16.27 41.01 27.18
N SER A 311 15.17 41.56 27.68
CA SER A 311 15.08 42.96 28.12
C SER A 311 13.90 43.16 29.08
N PRO A 312 14.04 43.89 30.19
CA PRO A 312 15.33 44.26 30.81
C PRO A 312 16.13 43.01 31.17
N LEU A 313 17.46 43.09 31.29
CA LEU A 313 18.26 41.93 31.70
C LEU A 313 17.94 41.53 33.15
N ASP A 314 18.08 40.25 33.48
CA ASP A 314 17.92 39.76 34.85
C ASP A 314 18.88 40.48 35.81
N GLY A 315 18.36 40.97 36.94
CA GLY A 315 19.06 41.79 37.91
C GLY A 315 19.26 43.26 37.52
N ALA A 316 18.73 43.73 36.39
CA ALA A 316 18.88 45.13 35.95
C ALA A 316 18.37 46.13 37.01
N GLN A 317 19.02 47.29 37.07
CA GLN A 317 18.73 48.37 38.01
C GLN A 317 18.26 49.62 37.25
N GLY A 318 17.35 50.38 37.86
CA GLY A 318 16.86 51.63 37.28
C GLY A 318 16.05 51.43 35.99
N VAL A 319 15.37 50.29 35.87
CA VAL A 319 14.46 50.02 34.76
C VAL A 319 13.30 51.03 34.81
N SER A 320 12.98 51.67 33.67
CA SER A 320 11.90 52.66 33.59
C SER A 320 10.56 52.03 33.95
N LEU A 321 9.68 52.79 34.60
CA LEU A 321 8.40 52.29 35.10
C LEU A 321 7.46 51.82 33.97
N ASP A 322 7.65 52.31 32.75
CA ASP A 322 6.88 52.00 31.53
C ASP A 322 7.58 51.00 30.58
N SER A 323 8.62 50.31 31.05
CA SER A 323 9.41 49.40 30.19
C SER A 323 8.62 48.15 29.78
N SER A 324 8.75 47.73 28.52
CA SER A 324 8.29 46.41 28.07
C SER A 324 9.27 45.31 28.47
N VAL A 325 8.76 44.08 28.58
CA VAL A 325 9.54 42.88 28.90
C VAL A 325 9.61 41.98 27.67
N GLN A 326 10.82 41.61 27.24
CA GLN A 326 11.08 40.73 26.11
C GLN A 326 11.73 39.43 26.57
N LEU A 327 11.13 38.31 26.20
CA LEU A 327 11.54 36.94 26.53
C LEU A 327 11.80 36.15 25.25
N ARG A 328 12.69 35.16 25.31
CA ARG A 328 12.85 34.13 24.28
C ARG A 328 12.55 32.77 24.88
N ILE A 329 11.70 31.99 24.22
CA ILE A 329 11.28 30.65 24.65
C ILE A 329 11.70 29.66 23.56
N ARG A 330 12.50 28.65 23.91
CA ARG A 330 13.00 27.64 22.97
C ARG A 330 12.79 26.23 23.48
N ASP A 331 12.28 25.41 22.58
CA ASP A 331 12.19 23.96 22.74
C ASP A 331 12.51 23.33 21.38
N LEU A 332 13.60 22.57 21.31
CA LEU A 332 14.04 21.98 20.06
C LEU A 332 13.47 20.58 19.85
N GLU A 333 12.94 19.92 20.89
CA GLU A 333 12.45 18.55 20.85
C GLU A 333 10.98 18.52 20.37
N SER A 334 10.01 18.53 21.28
CA SER A 334 8.59 18.52 20.92
C SER A 334 8.05 19.89 20.51
N GLY A 335 8.82 20.95 20.76
CA GLY A 335 8.43 22.32 20.46
C GLY A 335 7.53 22.93 21.54
N VAL A 336 7.41 24.25 21.54
CA VAL A 336 6.69 25.02 22.56
C VAL A 336 5.19 25.00 22.26
N ASN A 337 4.38 24.55 23.22
CA ASN A 337 2.94 24.76 23.18
C ASN A 337 2.63 26.19 23.63
N ILE A 338 2.67 27.13 22.70
CA ILE A 338 2.52 28.56 23.01
C ILE A 338 1.20 28.90 23.71
N ASN A 339 0.14 28.11 23.52
CA ASN A 339 -1.15 28.32 24.19
C ASN A 339 -1.11 28.02 25.70
N SER A 340 -0.04 27.36 26.17
CA SER A 340 0.20 27.10 27.59
C SER A 340 0.99 28.20 28.29
N LEU A 341 1.40 29.25 27.56
CA LEU A 341 2.20 30.35 28.10
C LEU A 341 1.40 31.16 29.12
N GLU A 342 1.97 31.26 30.32
CA GLU A 342 1.51 32.12 31.41
C GLU A 342 2.71 32.91 31.96
N ILE A 343 2.59 34.23 32.01
CA ILE A 343 3.62 35.13 32.52
C ILE A 343 3.03 35.91 33.69
N ILE A 344 3.60 35.78 34.89
CA ILE A 344 3.24 36.60 36.05
C ILE A 344 4.29 37.69 36.20
N LEU A 345 3.93 38.90 35.81
CA LEU A 345 4.79 40.08 35.85
C LEU A 345 4.29 41.04 36.93
N GLY A 346 5.08 41.20 38.00
CA GLY A 346 4.72 42.09 39.12
C GLY A 346 3.40 41.72 39.82
N GLY A 347 3.01 40.44 39.78
CA GLY A 347 1.75 39.93 40.34
C GLY A 347 0.54 40.01 39.40
N VAL A 348 0.72 40.48 38.16
CA VAL A 348 -0.31 40.46 37.12
C VAL A 348 -0.02 39.32 36.13
N THR A 349 -1.01 38.49 35.87
CA THR A 349 -0.92 37.37 34.91
C THR A 349 -1.22 37.83 33.49
N TYR A 350 -0.35 37.47 32.55
CA TYR A 350 -0.50 37.67 31.11
C TYR A 350 -0.46 36.30 30.42
N ALA A 351 -1.52 35.96 29.69
CA ALA A 351 -1.61 34.73 28.91
C ALA A 351 -1.21 34.96 27.44
N TYR A 352 -1.05 33.88 26.67
CA TYR A 352 -0.65 33.94 25.26
C TYR A 352 -1.57 34.80 24.37
N ASP A 353 -2.85 34.92 24.70
CA ASP A 353 -3.87 35.66 23.95
C ASP A 353 -4.21 37.03 24.55
N ASP A 354 -3.45 37.48 25.55
CA ASP A 354 -3.62 38.80 26.16
C ASP A 354 -3.26 39.92 25.15
N PRO A 355 -4.09 40.97 25.00
CA PRO A 355 -3.81 42.09 24.09
C PRO A 355 -2.48 42.83 24.35
N SER A 356 -1.94 42.74 25.57
CA SER A 356 -0.65 43.31 25.96
C SER A 356 0.55 42.43 25.60
N VAL A 357 0.32 41.25 25.02
CA VAL A 357 1.36 40.28 24.66
C VAL A 357 1.50 40.19 23.13
N THR A 358 2.73 40.37 22.64
CA THR A 358 3.08 40.18 21.23
C THR A 358 4.03 39.00 21.10
N ILE A 359 3.67 38.01 20.28
CA ILE A 359 4.44 36.77 20.09
C ILE A 359 4.85 36.67 18.62
N ASN A 360 6.14 36.50 18.37
CA ASN A 360 6.70 36.26 17.04
C ASN A 360 7.61 35.04 17.08
N GLY A 361 7.53 34.15 16.09
CA GLY A 361 8.42 32.99 16.03
C GLY A 361 7.75 31.76 15.42
N SER A 362 8.30 30.60 15.74
CA SER A 362 7.87 29.29 15.26
C SER A 362 7.79 28.31 16.42
N LEU A 363 7.26 27.10 16.17
CA LEU A 363 7.07 26.08 17.21
C LEU A 363 8.33 25.80 18.06
N ASN A 364 9.53 25.99 17.53
CA ASN A 364 10.76 25.68 18.28
C ASN A 364 11.42 26.89 18.95
N ASP A 365 10.98 28.10 18.61
CA ASP A 365 11.63 29.35 19.05
C ASP A 365 10.66 30.53 18.92
N TYR A 366 10.25 31.08 20.05
CA TYR A 366 9.38 32.24 20.16
C TYR A 366 10.09 33.40 20.86
N THR A 367 9.89 34.60 20.34
CA THR A 367 10.15 35.86 21.03
C THR A 367 8.81 36.42 21.51
N VAL A 368 8.71 36.69 22.80
CA VAL A 368 7.50 37.22 23.45
C VAL A 368 7.81 38.61 24.01
N GLU A 369 6.99 39.60 23.70
CA GLU A 369 7.05 40.94 24.28
C GLU A 369 5.77 41.23 25.05
N VAL A 370 5.91 41.63 26.32
CA VAL A 370 4.81 42.03 27.20
C VAL A 370 4.91 43.53 27.45
N ASN A 371 3.84 44.26 27.10
CA ASN A 371 3.69 45.67 27.43
C ASN A 371 2.71 45.83 28.61
N PRO A 372 3.20 46.07 29.84
CA PRO A 372 2.37 46.09 31.04
C PRO A 372 1.20 47.06 30.94
N VAL A 373 0.02 46.64 31.42
CA VAL A 373 -1.18 47.51 31.44
C VAL A 373 -1.11 48.63 32.49
N GLN A 374 -0.16 48.52 33.43
CA GLN A 374 0.12 49.50 34.48
C GLN A 374 1.62 49.65 34.64
N ASP A 375 2.08 50.89 34.84
CA ASP A 375 3.48 51.19 35.15
C ASP A 375 3.93 50.47 36.43
N PHE A 376 5.19 50.05 36.47
CA PHE A 376 5.77 49.39 37.63
C PHE A 376 5.80 50.34 38.86
N PRO A 377 5.61 49.81 40.08
CA PRO A 377 5.75 50.61 41.29
C PRO A 377 7.20 51.04 41.55
N VAL A 378 7.36 52.31 41.96
CA VAL A 378 8.68 52.91 42.27
C VAL A 378 9.37 52.18 43.42
N ASP A 379 10.67 51.95 43.28
CA ASP A 379 11.56 51.34 44.31
C ASP A 379 11.11 49.96 44.83
N THR A 380 10.36 49.22 44.00
CA THR A 380 9.95 47.85 44.33
C THR A 380 10.63 46.83 43.43
N PRO A 381 11.09 45.68 43.98
CA PRO A 381 11.59 44.59 43.17
C PRO A 381 10.45 44.01 42.35
N ILE A 382 10.66 43.90 41.04
CA ILE A 382 9.70 43.30 40.11
C ILE A 382 10.17 41.90 39.79
N SER A 383 9.29 40.93 40.04
CA SER A 383 9.50 39.52 39.70
C SER A 383 8.71 39.17 38.44
N ILE A 384 9.33 38.31 37.61
CA ILE A 384 8.73 37.72 36.42
C ILE A 384 8.78 36.21 36.64
N GLU A 385 7.64 35.56 36.70
CA GLU A 385 7.54 34.10 36.66
C GLU A 385 6.96 33.71 35.31
N VAL A 386 7.64 32.85 34.56
CA VAL A 386 7.19 32.37 33.25
C VAL A 386 6.96 30.87 33.34
N SER A 387 5.72 30.46 33.12
CA SER A 387 5.31 29.07 33.00
C SER A 387 4.93 28.77 31.55
N VAL A 388 5.53 27.74 30.97
CA VAL A 388 5.22 27.31 29.60
C VAL A 388 5.48 25.82 29.46
N ALA A 389 4.60 25.13 28.76
CA ALA A 389 4.74 23.73 28.43
C ALA A 389 5.14 23.52 26.96
N ASP A 390 5.78 22.39 26.70
CA ASP A 390 5.98 21.88 25.36
C ASP A 390 4.70 21.22 24.79
N VAL A 391 4.74 20.73 23.56
CA VAL A 391 3.60 20.06 22.88
C VAL A 391 3.25 18.72 23.54
N THR A 392 4.19 18.06 24.20
CA THR A 392 3.96 16.81 24.94
C THR A 392 3.44 17.01 26.37
N GLY A 393 3.45 18.26 26.86
CA GLY A 393 2.91 18.66 28.15
C GLY A 393 3.94 18.80 29.28
N ASN A 394 5.24 18.79 29.01
CA ASN A 394 6.23 19.09 30.06
C ASN A 394 6.28 20.60 30.30
N ALA A 395 5.86 21.03 31.50
CA ALA A 395 5.84 22.43 31.89
C ALA A 395 7.12 22.82 32.64
N GLY A 396 7.75 23.91 32.20
CA GLY A 396 8.87 24.56 32.89
C GLY A 396 8.43 25.88 33.51
N ILE A 397 8.94 26.18 34.71
CA ILE A 397 8.77 27.48 35.37
C ILE A 397 10.16 28.12 35.47
N THR A 398 10.28 29.37 35.02
CA THR A 398 11.52 30.15 35.10
C THR A 398 11.24 31.52 35.69
N ASP A 399 12.05 31.90 36.69
CA ASP A 399 11.91 33.17 37.40
C ASP A 399 13.03 34.15 37.03
N PHE A 400 12.66 35.41 36.86
CA PHE A 400 13.57 36.53 36.70
C PHE A 400 13.18 37.67 37.64
N LYS A 401 14.11 38.59 37.90
CA LYS A 401 13.85 39.74 38.77
C LYS A 401 14.66 40.96 38.35
N PHE A 402 14.12 42.14 38.56
CA PHE A 402 14.83 43.40 38.34
C PHE A 402 14.42 44.45 39.38
N ASN A 403 15.20 45.52 39.51
CA ASN A 403 15.05 46.57 40.53
C ASN A 403 15.15 46.06 41.99
N GLU A 404 15.99 45.05 42.27
CA GLU A 404 16.26 44.64 43.66
C GLU A 404 16.98 45.74 44.45
N PRO A 405 16.55 46.05 45.69
CA PRO A 405 17.25 46.98 46.55
C PRO A 405 18.63 46.42 46.94
N ILE A 406 19.67 47.24 46.77
CA ILE A 406 21.06 46.87 47.06
C ILE A 406 21.18 46.43 48.53
N PRO A 407 21.60 45.19 48.83
CA PRO A 407 21.88 44.76 50.19
C PRO A 407 23.04 45.59 50.78
N GLN A 408 22.87 46.12 51.99
CA GLN A 408 23.98 46.76 52.69
C GLN A 408 25.06 45.72 53.02
N VAL A 409 26.27 45.98 52.53
CA VAL A 409 27.44 45.12 52.66
C VAL A 409 27.84 44.97 54.13
N VAL A 410 27.61 43.79 54.71
CA VAL A 410 28.23 43.37 55.97
C VAL A 410 29.47 42.56 55.64
N VAL A 411 30.64 43.09 55.99
CA VAL A 411 31.96 42.49 55.75
C VAL A 411 32.28 41.48 56.86
N VAL A 412 32.43 40.19 56.50
CA VAL A 412 33.20 39.19 57.28
C VAL A 412 33.99 38.30 56.29
N PRO A 413 35.33 38.17 56.41
CA PRO A 413 36.14 37.27 55.60
C PRO A 413 36.59 36.03 56.43
N PRO A 414 37.38 35.08 55.86
CA PRO A 414 37.10 34.24 54.69
C PRO A 414 37.31 32.74 55.03
N GLN A 415 36.85 31.79 54.20
CA GLN A 415 37.62 30.55 54.06
C GLN A 415 37.49 29.93 52.67
N SER A 416 38.66 29.79 52.08
CA SER A 416 39.01 29.25 50.76
C SER A 416 39.01 27.72 50.80
N ALA A 417 38.54 27.10 49.72
CA ALA A 417 38.97 25.75 49.35
C ALA A 417 38.78 25.57 47.84
N VAL A 418 39.85 25.85 47.09
CA VAL A 418 40.07 25.33 45.74
C VAL A 418 41.35 24.50 45.80
N GLU A 419 41.23 23.26 45.32
CA GLU A 419 42.22 22.32 44.80
C GLU A 419 43.55 22.08 45.52
N GLU A 420 43.88 20.80 45.77
CA GLU A 420 45.19 20.30 45.34
C GLU A 420 45.28 18.76 45.18
N ALA A 421 45.88 18.39 44.04
CA ALA A 421 46.85 17.32 43.83
C ALA A 421 46.49 15.83 44.07
N VAL A 422 46.26 15.15 42.95
CA VAL A 422 47.09 14.04 42.42
C VAL A 422 48.28 13.63 43.30
N LYS A 423 48.30 12.37 43.78
CA LYS A 423 49.55 11.55 43.79
C LYS A 423 49.36 10.05 44.12
N ASP A 424 49.78 9.24 43.15
CA ASP A 424 50.52 7.97 43.18
C ASP A 424 50.13 6.73 44.01
N ALA A 425 50.34 5.61 43.30
CA ALA A 425 50.75 4.26 43.71
C ALA A 425 49.65 3.33 44.25
N VAL A 426 49.25 2.28 43.51
CA VAL A 426 49.99 1.00 43.39
C VAL A 426 50.22 0.47 44.81
N ASP A 427 49.51 -0.55 45.30
CA ASP A 427 49.68 -1.93 44.86
C ASP A 427 48.73 -2.84 45.68
N SER A 428 48.50 -4.02 45.13
CA SER A 428 48.24 -5.27 45.88
C SER A 428 46.81 -5.55 46.39
N ILE A 429 46.23 -6.76 46.38
CA ILE A 429 46.68 -8.12 46.03
C ILE A 429 45.49 -9.12 46.31
N PHE A 430 45.48 -10.29 45.62
CA PHE A 430 44.82 -11.60 45.90
C PHE A 430 43.36 -11.95 45.50
N SER A 431 43.25 -12.64 44.34
CA SER A 431 42.66 -13.96 43.95
C SER A 431 41.87 -14.87 44.95
N PRO A 432 41.36 -16.08 44.53
CA PRO A 432 40.41 -16.53 43.48
C PRO A 432 39.30 -17.47 44.10
N PRO A 433 38.46 -18.26 43.35
CA PRO A 433 38.85 -19.63 42.88
C PRO A 433 38.18 -20.12 41.56
N GLU A 434 38.91 -20.85 40.72
CA GLU A 434 38.81 -22.30 40.35
C GLU A 434 37.75 -22.73 39.31
N ASP A 435 38.31 -23.31 38.25
CA ASP A 435 37.77 -24.10 37.13
C ASP A 435 37.34 -25.51 37.61
N PRO A 436 36.41 -26.20 36.94
CA PRO A 436 36.77 -27.59 36.63
C PRO A 436 36.18 -28.22 35.34
N PHE A 437 37.02 -29.10 34.80
CA PHE A 437 36.76 -30.36 34.07
C PHE A 437 36.84 -30.43 32.53
N LYS A 438 37.72 -31.36 32.14
CA LYS A 438 38.07 -31.89 30.82
C LYS A 438 37.66 -33.38 30.74
N ASP A 439 37.42 -33.82 29.50
CA ASP A 439 37.57 -35.16 28.92
C ASP A 439 36.44 -36.23 28.96
N THR A 440 35.96 -36.51 27.73
CA THR A 440 35.81 -37.83 27.04
C THR A 440 34.82 -38.87 27.58
N PHE A 441 33.87 -39.34 26.74
CA PHE A 441 33.56 -40.76 26.51
C PHE A 441 32.68 -40.99 25.27
N LEU A 442 33.07 -41.98 24.46
CA LEU A 442 32.39 -42.59 23.31
C LEU A 442 31.12 -43.36 23.74
N GLN A 443 30.10 -43.42 22.86
CA GLN A 443 29.33 -44.66 22.61
C GLN A 443 28.45 -44.60 21.35
N ASP A 444 28.34 -45.78 20.73
CA ASP A 444 27.88 -46.14 19.38
C ASP A 444 26.40 -46.58 19.28
N THR A 445 25.88 -46.60 18.03
CA THR A 445 24.86 -47.50 17.38
C THR A 445 23.33 -47.30 17.61
N PRO A 446 22.41 -47.86 16.76
CA PRO A 446 22.43 -48.25 15.32
C PRO A 446 21.14 -47.92 14.48
N ILE A 447 21.28 -47.96 13.15
CA ILE A 447 20.37 -48.46 12.06
C ILE A 447 18.84 -48.14 12.08
N GLU A 448 18.34 -47.50 11.00
CA GLU A 448 17.17 -48.00 10.25
C GLU A 448 17.38 -47.86 8.72
N GLN A 449 17.30 -49.01 8.02
CA GLN A 449 17.08 -49.13 6.58
C GLN A 449 15.59 -48.96 6.28
N PHE A 450 15.17 -48.31 5.20
CA PHE A 450 13.99 -48.74 4.41
C PHE A 450 14.06 -48.25 2.95
N VAL A 451 14.26 -49.22 2.06
CA VAL A 451 13.70 -49.40 0.71
C VAL A 451 14.25 -48.55 -0.44
N GLU A 452 15.14 -49.19 -1.19
CA GLU A 452 15.34 -49.06 -2.62
C GLU A 452 14.08 -49.56 -3.36
N GLU A 453 13.31 -48.66 -3.99
CA GLU A 453 12.33 -49.03 -5.01
C GLU A 453 12.86 -48.61 -6.37
N THR A 454 13.35 -49.59 -7.11
CA THR A 454 13.80 -49.46 -8.49
C THR A 454 12.59 -49.38 -9.42
N GLY A 455 12.65 -48.44 -10.38
CA GLY A 455 12.06 -48.67 -11.70
C GLY A 455 10.76 -47.94 -12.04
N THR A 456 10.87 -47.09 -13.07
CA THR A 456 9.83 -46.70 -14.03
C THR A 456 8.78 -45.64 -13.64
N VAL A 457 9.17 -44.35 -13.61
CA VAL A 457 8.18 -43.25 -13.66
C VAL A 457 8.66 -42.03 -14.48
N GLY A 458 9.28 -42.25 -15.65
CA GLY A 458 9.59 -41.16 -16.58
C GLY A 458 8.36 -40.60 -17.34
N ALA A 459 7.23 -41.31 -17.31
CA ALA A 459 6.01 -40.93 -18.02
C ALA A 459 4.89 -40.39 -17.10
N SER A 460 4.86 -40.76 -15.82
CA SER A 460 3.72 -40.42 -14.95
C SER A 460 3.82 -39.01 -14.35
N ASN A 461 5.01 -38.46 -14.11
CA ASN A 461 5.12 -37.12 -13.50
C ASN A 461 4.75 -35.98 -14.47
N VAL A 462 5.00 -36.14 -15.76
CA VAL A 462 4.53 -35.20 -16.80
C VAL A 462 3.00 -35.27 -16.95
N LEU A 463 2.43 -36.48 -16.87
CA LEU A 463 0.97 -36.65 -16.90
C LEU A 463 0.32 -36.03 -15.65
N VAL A 464 0.87 -36.27 -14.46
CA VAL A 464 0.31 -35.78 -13.18
C VAL A 464 0.39 -34.25 -13.09
N THR A 465 1.51 -33.63 -13.49
CA THR A 465 1.69 -32.17 -13.46
C THR A 465 0.82 -31.44 -14.49
N THR A 466 0.70 -31.96 -15.72
CA THR A 466 -0.21 -31.41 -16.74
C THR A 466 -1.67 -31.55 -16.32
N LEU A 467 -2.06 -32.62 -15.63
CA LEU A 467 -3.42 -32.78 -15.09
C LEU A 467 -3.73 -31.89 -13.88
N LEU A 468 -2.76 -31.63 -13.01
CA LEU A 468 -2.92 -30.65 -11.92
C LEU A 468 -3.17 -29.23 -12.49
N LEU A 469 -2.46 -28.86 -13.55
CA LEU A 469 -2.71 -27.61 -14.29
C LEU A 469 -4.12 -27.56 -14.89
N PHE A 470 -4.60 -28.64 -15.52
CA PHE A 470 -5.98 -28.69 -16.02
C PHE A 470 -7.03 -28.56 -14.92
N ASN A 471 -6.78 -29.16 -13.75
CA ASN A 471 -7.66 -29.04 -12.58
C ASN A 471 -7.64 -27.62 -12.00
N MET A 472 -6.48 -26.96 -11.93
CA MET A 472 -6.33 -25.57 -11.49
C MET A 472 -7.03 -24.59 -12.43
N LEU A 473 -6.83 -24.72 -13.74
CA LEU A 473 -7.53 -23.90 -14.75
C LEU A 473 -9.04 -24.07 -14.67
N SER A 474 -9.51 -25.30 -14.43
CA SER A 474 -10.92 -25.58 -14.23
C SER A 474 -11.43 -24.86 -12.96
N PHE A 475 -10.71 -24.91 -11.85
CA PHE A 475 -11.13 -24.26 -10.60
C PHE A 475 -11.22 -22.72 -10.71
N VAL A 476 -10.29 -22.08 -11.42
CA VAL A 476 -10.32 -20.63 -11.70
C VAL A 476 -11.60 -20.22 -12.43
N ASN A 477 -12.11 -21.05 -13.33
CA ASN A 477 -13.36 -20.78 -14.04
C ASN A 477 -14.59 -20.80 -13.12
N ILE A 478 -14.57 -21.61 -12.06
CA ILE A 478 -15.65 -21.67 -11.06
C ILE A 478 -15.60 -20.42 -10.16
N LEU A 479 -14.41 -20.04 -9.69
CA LEU A 479 -14.18 -18.85 -8.84
C LEU A 479 -14.53 -17.53 -9.55
N THR A 480 -14.28 -17.44 -10.86
CA THR A 480 -14.61 -16.25 -11.66
C THR A 480 -16.08 -16.16 -12.05
N THR A 481 -16.88 -17.20 -11.76
CA THR A 481 -18.30 -17.27 -12.12
C THR A 481 -19.24 -17.58 -10.93
N PRO A 482 -19.14 -16.83 -9.81
CA PRO A 482 -19.88 -17.15 -8.58
C PRO A 482 -21.41 -17.10 -8.78
N ALA A 483 -21.89 -16.40 -9.80
CA ALA A 483 -23.30 -16.36 -10.17
C ALA A 483 -23.89 -17.74 -10.50
N LEU A 484 -23.10 -18.67 -11.05
CA LEU A 484 -23.54 -20.04 -11.36
C LEU A 484 -23.69 -20.87 -10.08
N LEU A 485 -22.74 -20.73 -9.14
CA LEU A 485 -22.79 -21.37 -7.82
C LEU A 485 -24.00 -20.88 -7.02
N VAL A 486 -24.23 -19.57 -7.00
CA VAL A 486 -25.43 -18.96 -6.39
C VAL A 486 -26.71 -19.45 -7.08
N GLY A 487 -26.68 -19.70 -8.39
CA GLY A 487 -27.80 -20.28 -9.13
C GLY A 487 -28.17 -21.70 -8.66
N VAL A 488 -27.17 -22.55 -8.42
CA VAL A 488 -27.37 -23.89 -7.84
C VAL A 488 -27.95 -23.80 -6.43
N LEU A 489 -27.39 -22.92 -5.59
CA LEU A 489 -27.90 -22.69 -4.23
C LEU A 489 -29.38 -22.22 -4.24
N ARG A 490 -29.80 -21.41 -5.20
CA ARG A 490 -31.21 -20.98 -5.34
C ARG A 490 -32.17 -22.09 -5.73
N LEU A 491 -31.72 -23.12 -6.45
CA LEU A 491 -32.55 -24.27 -6.82
C LEU A 491 -32.77 -25.20 -5.62
N ILE A 492 -31.75 -25.34 -4.76
CA ILE A 492 -31.78 -26.20 -3.57
C ILE A 492 -32.50 -25.48 -2.41
N PHE A 493 -32.21 -24.21 -2.20
CA PHE A 493 -32.79 -23.40 -1.12
C PHE A 493 -33.85 -22.45 -1.68
N LYS A 494 -35.13 -22.87 -1.64
CA LYS A 494 -36.26 -21.93 -1.84
C LYS A 494 -36.27 -20.93 -0.68
N ARG A 495 -35.78 -19.72 -0.93
CA ARG A 495 -35.78 -18.65 0.06
C ARG A 495 -37.22 -18.29 0.44
N LYS A 496 -37.57 -18.39 1.73
CA LYS A 496 -38.83 -17.83 2.26
C LYS A 496 -38.79 -16.30 2.09
N ARG A 497 -39.90 -15.69 1.67
CA ARG A 497 -40.01 -14.24 1.45
C ARG A 497 -39.97 -13.53 2.81
N ASP A 498 -38.96 -12.69 3.04
CA ASP A 498 -38.91 -11.79 4.19
C ASP A 498 -39.92 -10.64 3.97
N LYS A 499 -40.67 -10.26 5.02
CA LYS A 499 -41.53 -9.07 4.96
C LYS A 499 -40.64 -7.81 4.92
N THR A 500 -40.73 -7.05 3.83
CA THR A 500 -39.96 -5.80 3.66
C THR A 500 -40.67 -4.64 4.34
N TRP A 501 -39.95 -3.84 5.14
CA TRP A 501 -40.45 -2.59 5.72
C TRP A 501 -40.03 -1.37 4.90
N GLY A 502 -38.93 -1.40 4.18
CA GLY A 502 -38.52 -0.23 3.39
C GLY A 502 -37.14 -0.38 2.78
N ILE A 503 -36.64 0.73 2.26
CA ILE A 503 -35.33 0.79 1.61
C ILE A 503 -34.44 1.84 2.27
N ILE A 504 -33.16 1.49 2.41
CA ILE A 504 -32.09 2.37 2.84
C ILE A 504 -31.39 2.89 1.59
N PHE A 505 -31.31 4.20 1.45
CA PHE A 505 -30.74 4.83 0.25
C PHE A 505 -29.92 6.07 0.58
N ASP A 506 -28.98 6.35 -0.32
CA ASP A 506 -28.09 7.49 -0.25
C ASP A 506 -28.85 8.78 -0.50
N GLY A 507 -28.74 9.72 0.42
CA GLY A 507 -29.48 10.97 0.39
C GLY A 507 -29.06 11.95 -0.71
N GLN A 508 -27.89 11.79 -1.33
CA GLN A 508 -27.44 12.61 -2.45
C GLN A 508 -27.75 11.93 -3.79
N THR A 509 -27.42 10.65 -3.91
CA THR A 509 -27.46 9.94 -5.20
C THR A 509 -28.78 9.18 -5.45
N ASN A 510 -29.64 9.04 -4.43
CA ASN A 510 -30.84 8.18 -4.44
C ASN A 510 -30.55 6.72 -4.84
N ARG A 511 -29.30 6.27 -4.65
CA ARG A 511 -28.92 4.87 -4.87
C ARG A 511 -29.17 4.04 -3.61
N PRO A 512 -29.57 2.77 -3.74
CA PRO A 512 -29.72 1.90 -2.58
C PRO A 512 -28.37 1.71 -1.86
N VAL A 513 -28.40 1.69 -0.52
CA VAL A 513 -27.24 1.38 0.33
C VAL A 513 -27.32 -0.07 0.74
N ALA A 514 -26.45 -0.88 0.15
CA ALA A 514 -26.34 -2.29 0.47
C ALA A 514 -25.64 -2.49 1.82
N PHE A 515 -25.96 -3.59 2.50
CA PHE A 515 -25.25 -4.04 3.70
C PHE A 515 -25.28 -3.07 4.89
N ALA A 516 -26.26 -2.16 4.93
CA ALA A 516 -26.50 -1.33 6.11
C ALA A 516 -27.08 -2.19 7.24
N VAL A 517 -26.54 -2.03 8.44
CA VAL A 517 -26.97 -2.76 9.63
C VAL A 517 -28.12 -2.03 10.28
N THR A 518 -29.27 -2.69 10.35
CA THR A 518 -30.50 -2.23 10.98
C THR A 518 -30.69 -2.93 12.33
N ARG A 519 -30.86 -2.17 13.40
CA ARG A 519 -31.09 -2.67 14.77
C ARG A 519 -32.41 -2.13 15.27
N LEU A 520 -33.28 -3.02 15.76
CA LEU A 520 -34.57 -2.66 16.30
C LEU A 520 -34.56 -2.85 17.83
N TYR A 521 -34.81 -1.77 18.56
CA TYR A 521 -34.87 -1.75 20.03
C TYR A 521 -36.31 -1.53 20.50
N ILE A 522 -36.66 -2.00 21.70
CA ILE A 522 -37.87 -1.52 22.38
C ILE A 522 -37.69 -0.02 22.68
N ALA A 523 -38.71 0.80 22.41
CA ALA A 523 -38.63 2.25 22.61
C ALA A 523 -38.14 2.60 24.02
N GLU A 524 -37.32 3.65 24.12
CA GLU A 524 -36.73 4.16 25.38
C GLU A 524 -35.83 3.16 26.14
N THR A 525 -35.57 1.98 25.60
CA THR A 525 -34.67 0.99 26.20
C THR A 525 -33.44 0.69 25.32
N THR A 526 -32.46 0.02 25.89
CA THR A 526 -31.31 -0.56 25.18
C THR A 526 -31.54 -2.01 24.75
N THR A 527 -32.73 -2.56 25.01
CA THR A 527 -33.07 -3.96 24.70
C THR A 527 -33.22 -4.15 23.19
N LEU A 528 -32.28 -4.90 22.60
CA LEU A 528 -32.31 -5.26 21.18
C LEU A 528 -33.31 -6.40 20.95
N ILE A 529 -34.23 -6.21 20.02
CA ILE A 529 -35.20 -7.24 19.60
C ILE A 529 -34.59 -8.08 18.48
N GLU A 530 -34.18 -7.40 17.42
CA GLU A 530 -33.69 -8.04 16.22
C GLU A 530 -32.69 -7.11 15.51
N GLN A 531 -31.65 -7.72 14.94
CA GLN A 531 -30.68 -7.06 14.07
C GLN A 531 -30.71 -7.73 12.70
N ARG A 532 -30.78 -6.92 11.64
CA ARG A 532 -30.71 -7.39 10.25
C ARG A 532 -29.79 -6.52 9.42
N VAL A 533 -29.42 -7.03 8.26
CA VAL A 533 -28.59 -6.35 7.27
C VAL A 533 -29.41 -6.13 6.01
N SER A 534 -29.32 -4.94 5.42
CA SER A 534 -30.00 -4.65 4.16
C SER A 534 -29.43 -5.44 2.99
N ASP A 535 -30.29 -5.80 2.04
CA ASP A 535 -29.88 -6.52 0.85
C ASP A 535 -29.08 -5.64 -0.13
N THR A 536 -28.66 -6.21 -1.27
CA THR A 536 -27.93 -5.45 -2.30
C THR A 536 -28.74 -4.31 -2.94
N ASN A 537 -30.05 -4.28 -2.72
CA ASN A 537 -30.96 -3.23 -3.16
C ASN A 537 -31.37 -2.32 -1.99
N GLY A 538 -30.70 -2.39 -0.85
CA GLY A 538 -30.96 -1.60 0.35
C GLY A 538 -32.24 -1.96 1.09
N ARG A 539 -32.93 -3.04 0.72
CA ARG A 539 -34.20 -3.45 1.35
C ARG A 539 -33.93 -4.00 2.74
N TYR A 540 -34.79 -3.64 3.70
CA TYR A 540 -34.77 -4.15 5.06
C TYR A 540 -36.19 -4.38 5.57
N GLY A 541 -36.34 -5.13 6.66
CA GLY A 541 -37.63 -5.34 7.32
C GLY A 541 -37.55 -6.33 8.47
N PHE A 542 -38.48 -6.22 9.41
CA PHE A 542 -38.54 -7.04 10.62
C PHE A 542 -39.92 -7.71 10.75
N VAL A 543 -40.02 -8.75 11.57
CA VAL A 543 -41.32 -9.36 11.89
C VAL A 543 -41.54 -9.23 13.39
N VAL A 544 -42.22 -8.17 13.80
CA VAL A 544 -42.50 -7.86 15.21
C VAL A 544 -43.98 -7.57 15.45
N ALA A 545 -44.40 -7.72 16.71
CA ALA A 545 -45.75 -7.38 17.15
C ALA A 545 -45.96 -5.86 17.19
N SER A 546 -47.22 -5.43 17.31
CA SER A 546 -47.56 -4.01 17.50
C SER A 546 -46.92 -3.44 18.77
N GLY A 547 -46.37 -2.23 18.71
CA GLY A 547 -45.70 -1.58 19.84
C GLY A 547 -44.82 -0.40 19.41
N ASN A 548 -44.15 0.20 20.38
CA ASN A 548 -43.22 1.31 20.18
C ASN A 548 -41.78 0.79 20.13
N TYR A 549 -41.04 1.19 19.11
CA TYR A 549 -39.68 0.72 18.88
C TYR A 549 -38.76 1.86 18.43
N ARG A 550 -37.45 1.69 18.64
CA ARG A 550 -36.42 2.56 18.09
C ARG A 550 -35.64 1.81 17.03
N LEU A 551 -35.68 2.28 15.78
CA LEU A 551 -34.88 1.76 14.69
C LEU A 551 -33.55 2.54 14.59
N GLU A 552 -32.45 1.82 14.55
CA GLU A 552 -31.11 2.37 14.36
C GLU A 552 -30.46 1.75 13.12
N VAL A 553 -29.99 2.61 12.21
CA VAL A 553 -29.35 2.21 10.96
C VAL A 553 -27.92 2.71 10.93
N THR A 554 -26.97 1.79 10.78
CA THR A 554 -25.53 2.05 10.77
C THR A 554 -24.88 1.50 9.51
N HIS A 555 -23.91 2.23 8.96
CA HIS A 555 -23.06 1.79 7.84
C HIS A 555 -21.66 2.42 8.01
N SER A 556 -20.62 1.82 7.43
CA SER A 556 -19.25 2.35 7.50
C SER A 556 -19.19 3.78 6.94
N ASP A 557 -19.72 3.95 5.73
CA ASP A 557 -19.55 5.14 4.91
C ASP A 557 -20.60 6.25 5.16
N TYR A 558 -21.65 5.95 5.93
CA TYR A 558 -22.78 6.85 6.16
C TYR A 558 -22.99 7.15 7.64
N SER A 559 -23.54 8.33 7.94
CA SER A 559 -23.94 8.72 9.28
C SER A 559 -25.06 7.83 9.81
N THR A 560 -25.02 7.56 11.11
CA THR A 560 -26.01 6.74 11.80
C THR A 560 -27.34 7.47 11.89
N VAL A 561 -28.44 6.79 11.57
CA VAL A 561 -29.80 7.32 11.71
C VAL A 561 -30.53 6.55 12.81
N LYS A 562 -31.10 7.28 13.78
CA LYS A 562 -31.98 6.72 14.83
C LYS A 562 -33.38 7.31 14.66
N LYS A 563 -34.41 6.46 14.69
CA LYS A 563 -35.80 6.88 14.50
C LYS A 563 -36.74 6.08 15.39
N GLU A 564 -37.56 6.77 16.17
CA GLU A 564 -38.68 6.16 16.89
C GLU A 564 -39.79 5.78 15.91
N ILE A 565 -40.35 4.58 16.08
CA ILE A 565 -41.37 3.99 15.24
C ILE A 565 -42.49 3.40 16.09
N ILE A 566 -43.73 3.59 15.66
CA ILE A 566 -44.93 3.03 16.30
C ILE A 566 -45.55 2.06 15.29
N ILE A 567 -45.74 0.81 15.69
CA ILE A 567 -46.29 -0.25 14.86
C ILE A 567 -47.69 -0.57 15.37
N ASP A 568 -48.72 -0.21 14.61
CA ASP A 568 -50.12 -0.49 14.93
C ASP A 568 -50.57 -1.87 14.42
N GLN A 569 -51.50 -2.52 15.12
CA GLN A 569 -52.07 -3.82 14.73
C GLN A 569 -52.79 -3.80 13.37
N ASP A 570 -53.35 -2.63 12.99
CA ASP A 570 -54.12 -2.43 11.75
C ASP A 570 -53.29 -1.87 10.59
N SER A 571 -51.96 -1.73 10.74
CA SER A 571 -51.11 -1.18 9.68
C SER A 571 -50.50 -2.32 8.84
N PRO A 572 -50.90 -2.48 7.56
CA PRO A 572 -50.52 -3.63 6.74
C PRO A 572 -49.08 -3.50 6.22
N GLY A 573 -48.12 -3.61 7.14
CA GLY A 573 -46.70 -3.42 6.87
C GLY A 573 -46.29 -1.97 7.11
N TYR A 574 -45.59 -1.75 8.22
CA TYR A 574 -44.94 -0.47 8.51
C TYR A 574 -43.93 -0.17 7.40
N ASN A 575 -44.14 0.94 6.67
CA ASN A 575 -43.34 1.30 5.51
C ASN A 575 -42.47 2.52 5.77
N LEU A 576 -41.17 2.31 6.02
CA LEU A 576 -40.24 3.36 6.39
C LEU A 576 -38.98 3.31 5.52
N ASP A 577 -38.85 4.27 4.62
CA ASP A 577 -37.60 4.44 3.87
C ASP A 577 -36.61 5.30 4.68
N ILE A 578 -35.35 4.88 4.72
CA ILE A 578 -34.29 5.53 5.50
C ILE A 578 -33.31 6.19 4.54
N ARG A 579 -33.16 7.51 4.69
CA ARG A 579 -32.18 8.30 3.95
C ARG A 579 -30.91 8.40 4.78
N LEU A 580 -29.79 7.92 4.23
CA LEU A 580 -28.47 8.03 4.85
C LEU A 580 -27.65 9.17 4.24
N ILE A 581 -26.82 9.84 5.05
CA ILE A 581 -25.95 10.94 4.60
C ILE A 581 -24.50 10.44 4.67
N PRO A 582 -23.71 10.55 3.59
CA PRO A 582 -22.32 10.09 3.61
C PRO A 582 -21.48 10.87 4.63
N LYS A 583 -20.56 10.19 5.36
CA LYS A 583 -19.72 10.81 6.41
C LYS A 583 -18.65 11.74 5.85
N THR A 584 -18.10 11.42 4.69
CA THR A 584 -17.13 12.25 3.98
C THR A 584 -17.79 12.80 2.72
N MET A 585 -17.72 14.12 2.52
CA MET A 585 -18.00 14.68 1.20
C MET A 585 -16.88 14.22 0.27
N VAL A 586 -17.17 13.29 -0.64
CA VAL A 586 -16.18 12.78 -1.58
C VAL A 586 -15.85 13.86 -2.61
N GLY A 587 -14.90 14.74 -2.24
CA GLY A 587 -14.04 15.44 -3.20
C GLY A 587 -13.20 14.38 -3.90
N THR A 588 -13.68 13.90 -5.04
CA THR A 588 -13.07 12.75 -5.71
C THR A 588 -11.70 13.13 -6.26
N GLY A 589 -10.63 12.67 -5.63
CA GLY A 589 -9.30 12.63 -6.22
C GLY A 589 -9.35 11.89 -7.56
N GLN A 590 -8.89 12.54 -8.63
CA GLN A 590 -9.00 12.06 -10.01
C GLN A 590 -8.32 10.70 -10.26
N LYS A 591 -7.40 10.25 -9.39
CA LYS A 591 -6.68 8.97 -9.54
C LYS A 591 -7.55 7.71 -9.27
N LEU A 592 -8.63 7.81 -8.49
CA LEU A 592 -9.46 6.64 -8.14
C LEU A 592 -10.47 6.25 -9.25
N LYS A 593 -10.92 7.22 -10.07
CA LYS A 593 -11.91 6.99 -11.13
C LYS A 593 -11.36 6.15 -12.30
N PHE A 594 -10.05 6.20 -12.55
CA PHE A 594 -9.42 5.42 -13.62
C PHE A 594 -9.53 3.91 -13.36
N PHE A 595 -9.15 3.47 -12.15
CA PHE A 595 -9.25 2.07 -11.72
C PHE A 595 -10.71 1.60 -11.56
N GLU A 596 -11.63 2.46 -11.09
CA GLU A 596 -13.06 2.14 -11.08
C GLU A 596 -13.61 1.90 -12.50
N SER A 597 -13.21 2.71 -13.47
CA SER A 597 -13.63 2.56 -14.87
C SER A 597 -13.08 1.27 -15.51
N LEU A 598 -11.82 0.93 -15.22
CA LEU A 598 -11.17 -0.32 -15.63
C LEU A 598 -11.86 -1.53 -15.02
N GLY A 599 -12.14 -1.50 -13.70
CA GLY A 599 -12.85 -2.59 -13.02
C GLY A 599 -14.27 -2.80 -13.52
N VAL A 600 -14.97 -1.74 -13.96
CA VAL A 600 -16.30 -1.86 -14.58
C VAL A 600 -16.21 -2.45 -15.99
N GLN A 601 -15.22 -2.06 -16.79
CA GLN A 601 -15.00 -2.62 -18.13
C GLN A 601 -14.54 -4.08 -18.06
N PHE A 602 -13.61 -4.41 -17.15
CA PHE A 602 -13.13 -5.76 -16.89
C PHE A 602 -14.27 -6.67 -16.42
N ARG A 603 -15.12 -6.23 -15.49
CA ARG A 603 -16.31 -7.01 -15.08
C ARG A 603 -17.27 -7.27 -16.24
N LYS A 604 -17.46 -6.32 -17.15
CA LYS A 604 -18.27 -6.53 -18.36
C LYS A 604 -17.62 -7.53 -19.32
N PHE A 605 -16.30 -7.45 -19.48
CA PHE A 605 -15.50 -8.37 -20.29
C PHE A 605 -15.56 -9.80 -19.74
N VAL A 606 -15.25 -9.99 -18.45
CA VAL A 606 -15.32 -11.28 -17.76
C VAL A 606 -16.72 -11.88 -17.84
N ARG A 607 -17.79 -11.09 -17.68
CA ARG A 607 -19.17 -11.57 -17.82
C ARG A 607 -19.49 -12.06 -19.24
N THR A 608 -18.85 -11.50 -20.25
CA THR A 608 -19.06 -11.87 -21.66
C THR A 608 -18.24 -13.12 -22.02
N LEU A 609 -17.04 -13.26 -21.45
CA LEU A 609 -16.13 -14.38 -21.69
C LEU A 609 -16.45 -15.62 -20.83
N SER A 610 -17.02 -15.39 -19.65
CA SER A 610 -17.43 -16.39 -18.64
C SER A 610 -18.11 -17.67 -19.20
N PRO A 611 -19.13 -17.61 -20.10
CA PRO A 611 -19.75 -18.84 -20.60
C PRO A 611 -18.80 -19.69 -21.46
N TYR A 612 -17.85 -19.07 -22.15
CA TYR A 612 -16.85 -19.77 -22.96
C TYR A 612 -15.77 -20.41 -22.08
N LEU A 613 -15.34 -19.70 -21.04
CA LEU A 613 -14.43 -20.22 -20.02
C LEU A 613 -15.04 -21.39 -19.25
N PHE A 614 -16.33 -21.29 -18.89
CA PHE A 614 -17.06 -22.39 -18.28
C PHE A 614 -17.12 -23.62 -19.20
N LEU A 615 -17.42 -23.43 -20.49
CA LEU A 615 -17.46 -24.53 -21.45
C LEU A 615 -16.08 -25.18 -21.64
N ALA A 616 -15.02 -24.37 -21.70
CA ALA A 616 -13.65 -24.87 -21.75
C ALA A 616 -13.30 -25.69 -20.50
N GLY A 617 -13.63 -25.19 -19.30
CA GLY A 617 -13.44 -25.93 -18.05
C GLY A 617 -14.23 -27.24 -17.98
N PHE A 618 -15.48 -27.24 -18.45
CA PHE A 618 -16.29 -28.47 -18.55
C PHE A 618 -15.62 -29.50 -19.46
N LEU A 619 -15.14 -29.10 -20.64
CA LEU A 619 -14.45 -29.99 -21.58
C LEU A 619 -13.13 -30.50 -20.99
N LEU A 620 -12.36 -29.65 -20.31
CA LEU A 620 -11.15 -30.04 -19.60
C LEU A 620 -11.45 -31.05 -18.48
N SER A 621 -12.56 -30.91 -17.76
CA SER A 621 -12.96 -31.88 -16.73
C SER A 621 -13.28 -33.26 -17.32
N LEU A 622 -13.88 -33.31 -18.52
CA LEU A 622 -14.18 -34.55 -19.23
C LEU A 622 -12.90 -35.26 -19.69
N ILE A 623 -11.94 -34.49 -20.21
CA ILE A 623 -10.61 -34.97 -20.58
C ILE A 623 -9.85 -35.47 -19.34
N SER A 624 -9.92 -34.73 -18.23
CA SER A 624 -9.25 -35.08 -16.97
C SER A 624 -9.71 -36.44 -16.42
N VAL A 625 -11.04 -36.70 -16.39
CA VAL A 625 -11.60 -38.02 -15.99
C VAL A 625 -11.19 -39.13 -16.96
N SER A 626 -11.15 -38.83 -18.27
CA SER A 626 -10.82 -39.82 -19.30
C SER A 626 -9.35 -40.24 -19.25
N LEU A 627 -8.44 -39.33 -18.90
CA LEU A 627 -7.01 -39.59 -18.84
C LEU A 627 -6.56 -40.15 -17.49
N THR A 628 -7.11 -39.63 -16.38
CA THR A 628 -6.86 -40.20 -15.04
C THR A 628 -8.17 -40.33 -14.26
N PRO A 629 -8.75 -41.54 -14.22
CA PRO A 629 -9.92 -41.80 -13.40
C PRO A 629 -9.54 -41.71 -11.92
N SER A 630 -9.88 -40.59 -11.28
CA SER A 630 -9.72 -40.38 -9.84
C SER A 630 -11.05 -39.92 -9.24
N THR A 631 -11.24 -40.18 -7.94
CA THR A 631 -12.41 -39.69 -7.20
C THR A 631 -12.52 -38.17 -7.26
N PHE A 632 -11.37 -37.47 -7.26
CA PHE A 632 -11.28 -36.02 -7.40
C PHE A 632 -11.74 -35.54 -8.78
N ASN A 633 -11.24 -36.14 -9.87
CA ASN A 633 -11.63 -35.74 -11.23
C ASN A 633 -13.11 -36.05 -11.50
N LEU A 634 -13.62 -37.18 -10.97
CA LEU A 634 -15.04 -37.52 -11.03
C LEU A 634 -15.89 -36.49 -10.28
N ALA A 635 -15.48 -36.08 -9.07
CA ALA A 635 -16.17 -35.04 -8.31
C ALA A 635 -16.19 -33.69 -9.05
N LEU A 636 -15.09 -33.34 -9.71
CA LEU A 636 -14.96 -32.12 -10.51
C LEU A 636 -15.90 -32.16 -11.73
N LEU A 637 -15.97 -33.27 -12.46
CA LEU A 637 -16.92 -33.45 -13.57
C LEU A 637 -18.38 -33.39 -13.10
N VAL A 638 -18.70 -33.99 -11.95
CA VAL A 638 -20.05 -33.92 -11.36
C VAL A 638 -20.42 -32.47 -11.02
N LEU A 639 -19.51 -31.72 -10.39
CA LEU A 639 -19.71 -30.31 -10.07
C LEU A 639 -20.00 -29.48 -11.33
N TYR A 640 -19.19 -29.66 -12.37
CA TYR A 640 -19.37 -29.01 -13.66
C TYR A 640 -20.68 -29.38 -14.35
N SER A 641 -21.10 -30.64 -14.25
CA SER A 641 -22.37 -31.12 -14.78
C SER A 641 -23.57 -30.51 -14.03
N VAL A 642 -23.50 -30.40 -12.70
CA VAL A 642 -24.52 -29.73 -11.88
C VAL A 642 -24.63 -28.25 -12.24
N LEU A 643 -23.51 -27.56 -12.44
CA LEU A 643 -23.48 -26.16 -12.87
C LEU A 643 -24.06 -25.97 -14.28
N LEU A 644 -23.75 -26.88 -15.22
CA LEU A 644 -24.30 -26.87 -16.57
C LEU A 644 -25.81 -27.10 -16.56
N ILE A 645 -26.30 -28.08 -15.79
CA ILE A 645 -27.72 -28.35 -15.61
C ILE A 645 -28.42 -27.12 -15.00
N SER A 646 -27.83 -26.49 -13.99
CA SER A 646 -28.34 -25.25 -13.39
C SER A 646 -28.46 -24.11 -14.41
N LEU A 647 -27.49 -23.97 -15.33
CA LEU A 647 -27.55 -22.97 -16.40
C LEU A 647 -28.67 -23.26 -17.41
N LEU A 648 -28.84 -24.53 -17.79
CA LEU A 648 -29.91 -24.96 -18.70
C LEU A 648 -31.29 -24.76 -18.07
N LEU A 649 -31.47 -25.17 -16.81
CA LEU A 649 -32.68 -24.96 -16.03
C LEU A 649 -32.94 -23.45 -15.78
N GLY A 650 -31.90 -22.66 -15.56
CA GLY A 650 -31.99 -21.20 -15.40
C GLY A 650 -32.49 -20.47 -16.65
N LYS A 651 -32.22 -21.00 -17.85
CA LYS A 651 -32.81 -20.50 -19.11
C LYS A 651 -34.26 -20.93 -19.28
N LEU A 652 -34.64 -22.10 -18.76
CA LEU A 652 -36.03 -22.59 -18.72
C LEU A 652 -36.90 -21.82 -17.71
N THR A 653 -36.30 -21.27 -16.65
CA THR A 653 -36.96 -20.27 -15.78
C THR A 653 -36.98 -18.91 -16.48
N ASN A 654 -37.96 -18.73 -17.37
CA ASN A 654 -38.18 -17.53 -18.17
C ASN A 654 -38.16 -16.27 -17.28
N ARG A 655 -37.13 -15.42 -17.42
CA ARG A 655 -37.09 -14.11 -16.75
C ARG A 655 -38.18 -13.23 -17.36
N GLY A 656 -39.19 -12.88 -16.57
CA GLY A 656 -40.19 -11.89 -16.98
C GLY A 656 -39.52 -10.61 -17.47
N LYS A 657 -40.13 -9.93 -18.46
CA LYS A 657 -39.66 -8.62 -18.92
C LYS A 657 -39.76 -7.62 -17.75
N SER A 658 -38.66 -6.98 -17.39
CA SER A 658 -38.62 -5.99 -16.31
C SER A 658 -39.62 -4.86 -16.54
N ALA A 659 -40.34 -4.48 -15.49
CA ALA A 659 -41.17 -3.29 -15.47
C ALA A 659 -40.27 -2.05 -15.36
N SER A 660 -40.83 -0.87 -15.60
CA SER A 660 -40.04 0.36 -15.72
C SER A 660 -40.83 1.60 -15.35
N VAL A 661 -40.12 2.62 -14.86
CA VAL A 661 -40.68 3.95 -14.60
C VAL A 661 -40.15 4.91 -15.65
N ALA A 662 -41.01 5.74 -16.20
CA ALA A 662 -40.63 6.74 -17.18
C ALA A 662 -41.32 8.08 -16.94
N ASP A 663 -40.65 9.13 -17.37
CA ASP A 663 -41.20 10.46 -17.50
C ASP A 663 -42.33 10.44 -18.53
N SER A 664 -43.48 11.00 -18.17
CA SER A 664 -44.69 11.01 -19.00
C SER A 664 -44.57 11.87 -20.25
N GLU A 665 -43.76 12.93 -20.22
CA GLU A 665 -43.60 13.89 -21.32
C GLU A 665 -42.45 13.48 -22.24
N THR A 666 -41.29 13.17 -21.67
CA THR A 666 -40.09 12.86 -22.44
C THR A 666 -39.97 11.37 -22.81
N GLY A 667 -40.69 10.50 -22.11
CA GLY A 667 -40.57 9.04 -22.23
C GLY A 667 -39.25 8.48 -21.70
N LEU A 668 -38.36 9.33 -21.15
CA LEU A 668 -37.08 8.92 -20.60
C LEU A 668 -37.29 8.08 -19.35
N ARG A 669 -36.46 7.04 -19.21
CA ARG A 669 -36.52 6.13 -18.05
C ARG A 669 -35.94 6.83 -16.83
N ILE A 670 -36.62 6.71 -15.69
CA ILE A 670 -36.22 7.39 -14.45
C ILE A 670 -35.48 6.41 -13.55
N PRO A 671 -34.15 6.56 -13.37
CA PRO A 671 -33.39 5.81 -12.38
C PRO A 671 -33.63 6.33 -10.96
N GLY A 672 -33.53 5.47 -9.94
CA GLY A 672 -33.67 5.88 -8.54
C GLY A 672 -35.12 6.12 -8.08
N ALA A 673 -36.13 5.77 -8.89
CA ALA A 673 -37.53 5.85 -8.48
C ALA A 673 -37.87 4.69 -7.54
N ILE A 674 -38.48 5.00 -6.39
CA ILE A 674 -38.94 4.00 -5.42
C ILE A 674 -40.32 3.50 -5.88
N VAL A 675 -40.45 2.20 -6.06
CA VAL A 675 -41.68 1.51 -6.47
C VAL A 675 -42.12 0.59 -5.35
N LYS A 676 -43.28 0.87 -4.76
CA LYS A 676 -43.88 0.09 -3.68
C LYS A 676 -45.05 -0.71 -4.23
N ILE A 677 -45.06 -2.02 -3.96
CA ILE A 677 -46.01 -2.98 -4.50
C ILE A 677 -46.81 -3.58 -3.33
N TYR A 678 -48.13 -3.46 -3.41
CA TYR A 678 -49.07 -3.81 -2.37
C TYR A 678 -50.02 -4.90 -2.84
N ASN A 679 -50.44 -5.75 -1.92
CA ASN A 679 -51.52 -6.70 -2.17
C ASN A 679 -52.87 -5.94 -2.20
N VAL A 680 -53.65 -6.12 -3.28
CA VAL A 680 -54.91 -5.37 -3.48
C VAL A 680 -56.00 -5.77 -2.47
N LYS A 681 -55.90 -6.94 -1.83
CA LYS A 681 -56.93 -7.43 -0.90
C LYS A 681 -56.79 -6.88 0.52
N ASN A 682 -55.57 -6.90 1.06
CA ASN A 682 -55.29 -6.52 2.45
C ASN A 682 -54.37 -5.30 2.57
N PHE A 683 -53.98 -4.69 1.44
CA PHE A 683 -53.10 -3.53 1.36
C PHE A 683 -51.72 -3.72 2.00
N GLU A 684 -51.27 -4.97 2.17
CA GLU A 684 -49.95 -5.25 2.70
C GLU A 684 -48.84 -4.93 1.70
N LEU A 685 -47.77 -4.27 2.16
CA LEU A 685 -46.57 -4.06 1.35
C LEU A 685 -45.93 -5.42 1.05
N MET A 686 -45.98 -5.83 -0.22
CA MET A 686 -45.42 -7.09 -0.71
C MET A 686 -43.96 -6.94 -1.11
N ASP A 687 -43.61 -5.78 -1.69
CA ASP A 687 -42.25 -5.51 -2.12
C ASP A 687 -42.00 -4.00 -2.26
N SER A 688 -40.75 -3.59 -2.06
CA SER A 688 -40.27 -2.24 -2.35
C SER A 688 -39.01 -2.33 -3.19
N GLN A 689 -38.97 -1.60 -4.29
CA GLN A 689 -37.85 -1.60 -5.22
C GLN A 689 -37.40 -0.20 -5.57
N ILE A 690 -36.12 -0.06 -5.92
CA ILE A 690 -35.60 1.15 -6.58
C ILE A 690 -35.31 0.80 -8.04
N THR A 691 -35.70 1.68 -8.95
CA THR A 691 -35.35 1.50 -10.36
C THR A 691 -33.85 1.63 -10.59
N ASN A 692 -33.31 0.72 -11.40
CA ASN A 692 -31.89 0.71 -11.74
C ASN A 692 -31.49 1.88 -12.66
N ALA A 693 -30.22 1.96 -13.05
CA ALA A 693 -29.70 3.00 -13.96
C ALA A 693 -30.41 3.08 -15.33
N LEU A 694 -31.15 2.04 -15.73
CA LEU A 694 -31.98 2.01 -16.95
C LEU A 694 -33.46 2.30 -16.67
N GLY A 695 -33.80 2.74 -15.45
CA GLY A 695 -35.15 2.98 -14.95
C GLY A 695 -36.04 1.73 -14.88
N ARG A 696 -35.46 0.54 -14.70
CA ARG A 696 -36.17 -0.74 -14.65
C ARG A 696 -36.20 -1.33 -13.23
N PHE A 697 -37.26 -2.07 -12.91
CA PHE A 697 -37.43 -2.84 -11.68
C PHE A 697 -38.07 -4.21 -11.98
N ASP A 698 -37.82 -5.21 -11.12
CA ASP A 698 -38.22 -6.60 -11.36
C ASP A 698 -39.07 -7.11 -10.19
N PHE A 699 -40.39 -7.24 -10.35
CA PHE A 699 -41.24 -7.82 -9.32
C PHE A 699 -41.32 -9.35 -9.42
N TRP A 700 -40.99 -10.06 -8.35
CA TRP A 700 -40.92 -11.53 -8.30
C TRP A 700 -42.13 -12.15 -7.59
N GLY A 701 -43.26 -11.43 -7.55
CA GLY A 701 -44.52 -11.92 -7.04
C GLY A 701 -45.22 -12.90 -7.96
N ASP A 702 -46.26 -13.53 -7.43
CA ASP A 702 -47.13 -14.42 -8.20
C ASP A 702 -47.93 -13.61 -9.23
N PRO A 703 -48.30 -14.19 -10.40
CA PRO A 703 -49.10 -13.46 -11.37
C PRO A 703 -50.43 -13.02 -10.76
N GLY A 704 -50.77 -11.73 -10.85
CA GLY A 704 -51.94 -11.18 -10.16
C GLY A 704 -52.06 -9.66 -10.28
N GLU A 705 -53.09 -9.12 -9.64
CA GLU A 705 -53.35 -7.68 -9.54
C GLU A 705 -52.70 -7.12 -8.28
N TYR A 706 -51.90 -6.07 -8.44
CA TYR A 706 -51.18 -5.43 -7.34
C TYR A 706 -51.45 -3.93 -7.32
N GLY A 707 -51.50 -3.34 -6.12
CA GLY A 707 -51.49 -1.89 -5.97
C GLY A 707 -50.05 -1.39 -6.09
N VAL A 708 -49.78 -0.42 -6.94
CA VAL A 708 -48.43 0.11 -7.13
C VAL A 708 -48.40 1.61 -6.87
N LEU A 709 -47.43 2.03 -6.06
CA LEU A 709 -47.11 3.42 -5.76
C LEU A 709 -45.69 3.72 -6.23
N VAL A 710 -45.48 4.84 -6.90
CA VAL A 710 -44.16 5.29 -7.34
C VAL A 710 -43.81 6.62 -6.69
N THR A 711 -42.61 6.73 -6.15
CA THR A 711 -42.04 7.97 -5.61
C THR A 711 -40.74 8.27 -6.33
N ALA A 712 -40.67 9.41 -7.00
CA ALA A 712 -39.48 9.90 -7.68
C ALA A 712 -39.30 11.40 -7.40
N ARG A 713 -38.06 11.84 -7.16
CA ARG A 713 -37.76 13.22 -6.80
C ARG A 713 -38.08 14.16 -7.97
N GLY A 714 -38.87 15.20 -7.72
CA GLY A 714 -39.29 16.15 -8.75
C GLY A 714 -40.37 15.61 -9.68
N TYR A 715 -41.06 14.53 -9.30
CA TYR A 715 -42.09 13.90 -10.09
C TYR A 715 -43.34 13.60 -9.25
N ARG A 716 -44.51 13.58 -9.90
CA ARG A 716 -45.80 13.23 -9.32
C ARG A 716 -46.31 11.93 -9.93
N PHE A 717 -46.87 11.07 -9.07
CA PHE A 717 -47.55 9.85 -9.45
C PHE A 717 -48.98 9.85 -8.84
N PRO A 718 -49.98 9.25 -9.52
CA PRO A 718 -49.94 8.75 -10.89
C PRO A 718 -49.84 9.89 -11.92
N SER A 719 -49.25 9.59 -13.08
CA SER A 719 -49.23 10.52 -14.21
C SER A 719 -50.65 10.76 -14.76
N ARG A 720 -50.97 12.01 -15.13
CA ARG A 720 -52.20 12.36 -15.85
C ARG A 720 -52.28 11.73 -17.24
N LEU A 721 -51.15 11.35 -17.82
CA LEU A 721 -51.05 10.74 -19.14
C LEU A 721 -51.18 9.20 -19.11
N GLN A 722 -51.11 8.57 -17.94
CA GLN A 722 -51.32 7.13 -17.78
C GLN A 722 -52.82 6.81 -17.71
N LYS A 723 -53.42 6.37 -18.84
CA LYS A 723 -54.86 6.04 -18.94
C LYS A 723 -55.17 4.54 -18.93
N ASP A 724 -54.16 3.70 -19.16
CA ASP A 724 -54.27 2.24 -19.28
C ASP A 724 -54.39 1.53 -17.92
N LEU A 725 -54.08 2.20 -16.81
CA LEU A 725 -54.13 1.66 -15.45
C LEU A 725 -55.13 2.43 -14.60
N LYS A 726 -55.92 1.71 -13.78
CA LYS A 726 -56.98 2.31 -12.95
C LYS A 726 -56.45 2.65 -11.55
N PRO A 727 -56.79 3.82 -10.98
CA PRO A 727 -56.53 4.13 -9.58
C PRO A 727 -57.27 3.18 -8.62
N ILE A 728 -56.75 3.01 -7.41
CA ILE A 728 -57.45 2.31 -6.33
C ILE A 728 -58.24 3.33 -5.49
N GLU A 729 -59.56 3.16 -5.43
CA GLU A 729 -60.48 3.99 -4.66
C GLU A 729 -60.51 3.55 -3.18
N ASN A 730 -59.54 3.97 -2.37
CA ASN A 730 -59.53 3.76 -0.90
C ASN A 730 -58.62 4.79 -0.19
N LYS A 731 -58.36 4.63 1.13
CA LYS A 731 -57.45 5.43 2.00
C LYS A 731 -56.05 5.73 1.41
N TYR A 732 -55.65 4.96 0.40
CA TYR A 732 -54.40 5.13 -0.35
C TYR A 732 -54.63 5.72 -1.76
N SER A 733 -55.43 6.77 -1.87
CA SER A 733 -55.76 7.49 -3.11
C SER A 733 -54.48 8.02 -3.78
N GLY A 734 -53.93 7.24 -4.72
CA GLY A 734 -52.62 7.50 -5.33
C GLY A 734 -51.93 6.25 -5.87
N MET A 735 -52.40 5.05 -5.48
CA MET A 735 -51.95 3.79 -6.08
C MET A 735 -52.66 3.50 -7.40
N LEU A 736 -51.93 2.91 -8.36
CA LEU A 736 -52.51 2.31 -9.55
C LEU A 736 -52.65 0.80 -9.37
N ARG A 737 -53.75 0.25 -9.87
CA ARG A 737 -53.95 -1.20 -9.96
C ARG A 737 -53.23 -1.72 -11.20
N VAL A 738 -52.23 -2.57 -10.98
CA VAL A 738 -51.30 -3.06 -12.01
C VAL A 738 -51.39 -4.59 -12.14
N PRO A 739 -51.74 -5.11 -13.33
CA PRO A 739 -51.72 -6.54 -13.62
C PRO A 739 -50.29 -7.02 -13.88
N PHE A 740 -49.68 -7.73 -12.95
CA PHE A 740 -48.40 -8.41 -13.19
C PHE A 740 -48.64 -9.80 -13.78
N LYS A 741 -48.39 -9.95 -15.09
CA LYS A 741 -48.42 -11.25 -15.80
C LYS A 741 -47.02 -11.70 -16.19
N ARG A 742 -46.80 -13.01 -16.31
CA ARG A 742 -45.54 -13.57 -16.83
C ARG A 742 -45.27 -12.98 -18.23
N ASN A 743 -44.06 -12.45 -18.44
CA ASN A 743 -43.57 -11.86 -19.70
C ASN A 743 -44.25 -10.57 -20.21
N GLN A 744 -45.04 -9.87 -19.39
CA GLN A 744 -45.61 -8.57 -19.76
C GLN A 744 -44.65 -7.41 -19.47
N LYS A 745 -44.53 -6.46 -20.41
CA LYS A 745 -43.78 -5.22 -20.19
C LYS A 745 -44.72 -4.17 -19.60
N ILE A 746 -44.41 -3.67 -18.41
CA ILE A 746 -45.20 -2.65 -17.72
C ILE A 746 -44.36 -1.37 -17.63
N THR A 747 -44.95 -0.24 -18.00
CA THR A 747 -44.34 1.08 -17.82
C THR A 747 -45.26 1.95 -16.98
N LEU A 748 -44.76 2.43 -15.85
CA LEU A 748 -45.43 3.35 -14.95
C LEU A 748 -44.95 4.76 -15.28
N LEU A 749 -45.86 5.65 -15.66
CA LEU A 749 -45.52 7.03 -15.97
C LEU A 749 -45.64 7.93 -14.73
N VAL A 750 -44.76 8.91 -14.64
CA VAL A 750 -44.77 9.98 -13.64
C VAL A 750 -44.65 11.35 -14.32
N ASP A 751 -45.34 12.36 -13.79
CA ASP A 751 -45.36 13.72 -14.34
C ASP A 751 -44.27 14.59 -13.69
N PRO A 752 -43.42 15.31 -14.43
CA PRO A 752 -42.45 16.24 -13.83
C PRO A 752 -43.17 17.34 -13.03
N GLN A 753 -42.68 17.62 -11.82
CA GLN A 753 -43.10 18.76 -11.02
C GLN A 753 -42.25 19.96 -11.43
N VAL A 754 -42.86 20.93 -12.11
CA VAL A 754 -42.21 22.21 -12.41
C VAL A 754 -42.00 22.95 -11.09
N ASN A 755 -40.74 23.13 -10.67
CA ASN A 755 -40.40 24.02 -9.58
C ASN A 755 -40.75 25.45 -10.01
N LEU A 756 -41.69 26.08 -9.31
CA LEU A 756 -42.14 27.46 -9.54
C LEU A 756 -41.01 28.51 -9.37
N SER A 757 -39.85 28.13 -8.81
CA SER A 757 -38.69 29.00 -8.63
C SER A 757 -37.88 29.24 -9.91
N ASP A 758 -37.86 28.29 -10.85
CA ASP A 758 -37.00 28.39 -12.05
C ASP A 758 -37.69 29.16 -13.19
N THR A 759 -39.02 29.27 -13.14
CA THR A 759 -39.81 30.06 -14.10
C THR A 759 -39.62 31.57 -13.95
N GLN A 760 -39.30 32.08 -12.74
CA GLN A 760 -38.98 33.50 -12.53
C GLN A 760 -37.58 33.86 -13.09
N LEU A 761 -36.60 32.98 -12.92
CA LEU A 761 -35.25 33.18 -13.46
C LEU A 761 -35.22 33.10 -15.01
N LEU A 762 -36.12 32.31 -15.61
CA LEU A 762 -36.29 32.27 -17.07
C LEU A 762 -37.07 33.48 -17.61
N SER A 763 -38.07 34.01 -16.89
CA SER A 763 -38.77 35.23 -17.31
C SER A 763 -37.88 36.47 -17.23
N ASP A 764 -37.04 36.56 -16.20
CA ASP A 764 -36.15 37.72 -15.99
C ASP A 764 -35.00 37.73 -17.00
N ASN A 765 -34.47 36.56 -17.36
CA ASN A 765 -33.44 36.43 -18.39
C ASN A 765 -33.96 36.65 -19.83
N ILE A 766 -35.25 36.37 -20.09
CA ILE A 766 -35.87 36.66 -21.40
C ILE A 766 -36.21 38.15 -21.53
N GLN A 767 -36.59 38.83 -20.44
CA GLN A 767 -36.76 40.28 -20.39
C GLN A 767 -35.41 40.99 -20.57
N ALA A 768 -34.36 40.56 -19.87
CA ALA A 768 -33.01 41.13 -20.01
C ALA A 768 -32.42 40.98 -21.43
N LYS A 769 -32.69 39.85 -22.11
CA LYS A 769 -32.28 39.63 -23.52
C LYS A 769 -33.13 40.39 -24.55
N LYS A 770 -34.37 40.78 -24.23
CA LYS A 770 -35.19 41.62 -25.12
C LYS A 770 -34.78 43.09 -25.05
N VAL A 771 -34.37 43.58 -23.88
CA VAL A 771 -33.89 44.98 -23.74
C VAL A 771 -32.53 45.18 -24.41
N ALA A 772 -31.60 44.23 -24.29
CA ALA A 772 -30.28 44.32 -24.92
C ALA A 772 -30.25 44.15 -26.46
N LYS A 773 -31.38 43.77 -27.09
CA LYS A 773 -31.47 43.59 -28.55
C LYS A 773 -32.18 44.75 -29.28
N VAL A 774 -32.68 45.75 -28.55
CA VAL A 774 -33.37 46.91 -29.14
C VAL A 774 -32.47 48.16 -29.24
N GLU A 775 -31.35 48.23 -28.51
CA GLU A 775 -30.44 49.40 -28.55
C GLU A 775 -29.20 49.24 -29.45
N GLY A 776 -29.02 48.09 -30.13
CA GLY A 776 -27.78 47.75 -30.84
C GLY A 776 -27.77 47.85 -32.37
N GLN A 777 -28.80 48.40 -33.02
CA GLN A 777 -28.82 48.53 -34.49
C GLN A 777 -29.37 49.89 -34.93
N GLY A 778 -28.48 50.87 -35.09
CA GLY A 778 -28.84 52.15 -35.68
C GLY A 778 -27.73 53.18 -35.72
N ALA A 779 -26.57 52.90 -36.32
CA ALA A 779 -25.70 53.92 -36.92
C ALA A 779 -24.50 53.30 -37.65
N THR A 780 -24.57 53.18 -38.98
CA THR A 780 -23.38 53.17 -39.85
C THR A 780 -23.67 54.02 -41.07
N GLY A 781 -22.94 55.12 -41.23
CA GLY A 781 -22.94 56.00 -42.38
C GLY A 781 -21.66 56.83 -42.43
N GLN A 782 -20.64 56.26 -43.10
CA GLN A 782 -19.57 56.87 -43.92
C GLN A 782 -19.05 58.29 -43.57
N LEU A 783 -17.77 58.39 -43.16
CA LEU A 783 -16.59 58.82 -43.96
C LEU A 783 -16.48 60.34 -44.20
N GLN A 784 -15.50 60.99 -43.54
CA GLN A 784 -14.48 61.79 -44.22
C GLN A 784 -13.30 62.12 -43.27
N THR A 785 -12.10 61.76 -43.72
CA THR A 785 -10.73 62.08 -43.25
C THR A 785 -10.44 63.60 -43.38
N PRO A 786 -9.25 64.18 -43.04
CA PRO A 786 -7.94 63.53 -42.79
C PRO A 786 -6.96 64.21 -41.78
N PHE A 787 -5.82 63.51 -41.59
CA PHE A 787 -4.44 63.99 -41.34
C PHE A 787 -4.12 64.92 -40.16
N GLY A 788 -3.20 64.43 -39.31
CA GLY A 788 -2.47 65.14 -38.27
C GLY A 788 -1.71 64.13 -37.42
#